data_AF-A0AAN6SRT0-F1
#
_entry.id   AF-A0AAN6SRT0-F1
#
_cell.length_a   1.000
_cell.length_b   1.000
_cell.length_c   1.000
_cell.angle_alpha   90.00
_cell.angle_beta   90.00
_cell.angle_gamma   90.00
#
_symmetry.space_group_name_H-M   'P 1'
#
loop_
_entity.id
_entity.type
_entity.pdbx_description
1 polymer ?
#
loop_
_entity_poly.entity_id
_entity_poly.type
_entity_poly.pdbx_seq_one_letter_code
_entity_poly.pdbx_strand_id
1 'polypeptide(L)'
;MSSSSRGFPLPMRWVAIYAFALVALFGVYLLSFGSDIGYFRSHARPVDDHHDVPAKQHTEPHASTPTTHPDPALKPVGPQKPHEVKIVGLVFFGRRELVQVLDCYLKRNLKVNGGLFDEVIFPINTDIKEDLDYLDNELLPSSPHYRKFAAEGDLGGSWVGQWGAVNERDTIYVKIDDDVVFIEDNAVANAVQPLLENPSYFAVSANVVNNPALSWVHYHLGVFEPYWPETKKPRRSPPSSWRASELPAYDGPEDGPKGFMIDGSSAAPFHGHRWLPVRHGDKNKHEDPTKYPASTLTYDAFGPSLDNWAATAQLHYSFLQHLEKGETSRYKFGIWDYHYDRVSINFLAVRGGDIMDVYPFPNQDDERFLTMEYPRRIGKHVVVAGDAIAVHYAFRPQRIAHDGHGITDTDLLERYTAYAKEMSPVLPWAFPPLPVGSITPEGWLRGELQAMAAGLAGHEHDFYPYVKDSKWLGGGTDYSVLNEALPYWFNGLVPLAYVLDDARLKGQVHSVASTVLSRQGEDGWVGPEAPGSDRNFWGRTPFLLGLTQLAEANATGWHQVVVDSTLKYFRLAHKMLKNDGEGYTQCKWNPIDCSWGQVRVHDTILVIQWLLEHAELQSADDAVLWETMDMLYDMSKFKWEDWYTEERYEKVVGDPTTGNPLFPYLHGVNVGQGLKSAAVIRRFTHRESLTKTTSNAVDWTFKYKGAPSGTILADEIQRDLAPFMGSELCTAVETGYSLAYLYHALGSNSFADRAELVIFNALPTMLSHDMWAHQYMTRPNGPWALNQNRKPSLFTTANGVATVFGLEPQYPCCTVNFPQGYPKFLVNSWSRADKGLVHALLSPSTVDTTIPEIGRVVIKCETEYPFSDRLRYTVSADSAFDLYLRFPSWGMRTQSALSLAADGASAQVLRILPDASSGLLHVSVPKGKSTVEYRIFSAVRVEQRERVDGAVSVYVGNVLYSLDVGENVTSTLPHRYWDTHGGGTTEFSEYEHVKDNYFNFTKPWNVAIDTSTIQYRPGDSNSGRQRGFSSHAEDQGPLNYLTVQGCEIDWPVREGVAPDVPPKNPRCVTKTQTYRMVPYGLAKIHMSELPTVKLSRRRGDAVLNNIEAGEGVYDFSVPGDL
;
A
#
# COMPACT_ATOMS: atom_id res chain seq x y z
N MET A 1 22.42 6.88 -60.16
CA MET A 1 22.19 7.65 -61.40
C MET A 1 21.17 8.74 -61.04
N SER A 2 21.57 9.99 -60.78
CA SER A 2 21.96 11.06 -61.72
C SER A 2 20.77 11.59 -62.55
N SER A 3 20.47 12.90 -62.59
CA SER A 3 21.11 14.06 -61.93
C SER A 3 20.29 15.37 -62.09
N SER A 4 20.70 16.42 -61.34
CA SER A 4 20.68 17.87 -61.71
C SER A 4 19.33 18.63 -61.85
N SER A 5 19.19 19.90 -61.42
CA SER A 5 20.13 20.83 -60.75
C SER A 5 19.53 22.21 -60.35
N ARG A 6 20.02 22.79 -59.23
CA ARG A 6 20.22 24.26 -58.91
C ARG A 6 18.97 25.20 -58.85
N GLY A 7 18.87 26.24 -58.00
CA GLY A 7 19.64 26.63 -56.80
C GLY A 7 19.94 28.16 -56.66
N PHE A 8 19.30 28.85 -55.69
CA PHE A 8 19.67 30.14 -55.00
C PHE A 8 19.92 31.42 -55.87
N PRO A 9 20.12 32.67 -55.31
CA PRO A 9 20.22 33.14 -53.89
C PRO A 9 19.44 34.43 -53.43
N LEU A 10 19.41 34.60 -52.08
CA LEU A 10 19.59 35.77 -51.15
C LEU A 10 20.06 37.17 -51.69
N PRO A 11 20.15 38.29 -50.89
CA PRO A 11 19.94 38.54 -49.42
C PRO A 11 19.26 39.90 -48.95
N MET A 12 19.04 40.07 -47.62
CA MET A 12 19.21 41.27 -46.69
C MET A 12 18.91 42.75 -47.13
N ARG A 13 18.54 43.76 -46.30
CA ARG A 13 18.29 44.03 -44.84
C ARG A 13 17.77 45.51 -44.67
N TRP A 14 17.33 45.91 -43.45
CA TRP A 14 17.11 47.32 -42.95
C TRP A 14 15.90 48.11 -43.54
N VAL A 15 15.26 49.11 -42.88
CA VAL A 15 14.88 49.33 -41.46
C VAL A 15 13.81 50.46 -41.36
N ALA A 16 13.00 50.45 -40.29
CA ALA A 16 12.14 51.49 -39.67
C ALA A 16 11.73 52.80 -40.40
N ILE A 17 10.49 53.27 -40.15
CA ILE A 17 10.19 54.54 -39.43
C ILE A 17 8.65 54.84 -39.34
N TYR A 18 8.28 55.44 -38.20
CA TYR A 18 7.06 56.18 -37.80
C TYR A 18 6.46 57.15 -38.86
N ALA A 19 5.31 57.84 -38.73
CA ALA A 19 4.04 57.74 -37.97
C ALA A 19 3.23 59.05 -38.25
N PHE A 20 1.97 59.17 -37.77
CA PHE A 20 1.08 60.37 -37.85
C PHE A 20 0.68 60.77 -39.30
N ALA A 21 -0.43 61.47 -39.61
CA ALA A 21 -1.22 62.55 -38.98
C ALA A 21 -2.63 62.64 -39.66
N LEU A 22 -3.68 63.39 -39.28
CA LEU A 22 -4.13 64.14 -38.07
C LEU A 22 -5.60 64.64 -38.32
N VAL A 23 -6.39 64.90 -37.25
CA VAL A 23 -7.41 66.00 -37.13
C VAL A 23 -8.72 65.95 -37.96
N ALA A 24 -9.89 66.44 -37.50
CA ALA A 24 -10.50 66.69 -36.17
C ALA A 24 -11.96 67.17 -36.35
N LEU A 25 -12.76 67.26 -35.26
CA LEU A 25 -13.71 68.37 -34.99
C LEU A 25 -14.22 68.32 -33.53
N PHE A 26 -13.90 69.37 -32.74
CA PHE A 26 -14.65 70.06 -31.65
C PHE A 26 -15.72 69.29 -30.81
N GLY A 27 -15.82 69.38 -29.47
CA GLY A 27 -15.72 70.55 -28.57
C GLY A 27 -17.04 71.36 -28.57
N VAL A 28 -17.69 71.80 -27.47
CA VAL A 28 -17.34 72.11 -26.06
C VAL A 28 -18.67 72.30 -25.27
N TYR A 29 -18.78 71.96 -23.96
CA TYR A 29 -19.28 72.87 -22.88
C TYR A 29 -19.23 72.31 -21.44
N LEU A 30 -19.33 73.23 -20.47
CA LEU A 30 -18.87 73.17 -19.06
C LEU A 30 -19.86 72.65 -18.00
N LEU A 31 -19.29 72.43 -16.81
CA LEU A 31 -19.91 72.06 -15.51
C LEU A 31 -20.77 73.17 -14.85
N SER A 32 -21.68 72.73 -13.95
CA SER A 32 -21.92 73.26 -12.56
C SER A 32 -23.37 73.66 -12.20
N PHE A 33 -23.67 73.49 -10.90
CA PHE A 33 -24.92 73.81 -10.15
C PHE A 33 -26.14 72.92 -10.46
N GLY A 34 -26.98 72.51 -9.49
CA GLY A 34 -26.90 72.65 -8.03
C GLY A 34 -28.27 72.41 -7.37
N SER A 35 -28.29 71.63 -6.28
CA SER A 35 -29.28 71.54 -5.17
C SER A 35 -30.72 72.06 -5.36
N ASP A 36 -31.76 71.25 -5.04
CA ASP A 36 -32.45 71.42 -3.74
C ASP A 36 -33.47 70.34 -3.31
N ILE A 37 -33.65 70.33 -1.98
CA ILE A 37 -34.32 69.41 -1.04
C ILE A 37 -35.87 69.37 -1.10
N GLY A 38 -36.49 68.25 -0.67
CA GLY A 38 -37.96 68.11 -0.59
C GLY A 38 -38.56 66.97 0.26
N TYR A 39 -38.15 66.87 1.53
CA TYR A 39 -38.89 66.42 2.73
C TYR A 39 -40.31 65.77 2.64
N PHE A 40 -40.56 64.72 3.45
CA PHE A 40 -41.81 64.60 4.23
C PHE A 40 -41.63 63.91 5.61
N ARG A 41 -42.52 64.29 6.54
CA ARG A 41 -42.60 64.03 8.00
C ARG A 41 -43.45 62.76 8.29
N SER A 42 -43.63 62.15 9.48
CA SER A 42 -43.50 62.56 10.90
C SER A 42 -43.92 61.44 11.90
N HIS A 43 -43.64 61.68 13.21
CA HIS A 43 -44.29 61.19 14.46
C HIS A 43 -43.63 60.01 15.18
N ALA A 44 -43.51 59.95 16.52
CA ALA A 44 -43.72 60.93 17.63
C ALA A 44 -42.78 60.56 18.83
N ARG A 45 -42.84 61.29 19.95
CA ARG A 45 -41.89 61.19 21.10
C ARG A 45 -42.66 61.26 22.48
N PRO A 46 -42.00 61.17 23.66
CA PRO A 46 -42.16 60.08 24.65
C PRO A 46 -42.84 60.49 25.98
N VAL A 47 -42.92 59.60 26.97
CA VAL A 47 -43.26 59.90 28.39
C VAL A 47 -42.45 59.02 29.37
N ASP A 48 -42.22 59.55 30.58
CA ASP A 48 -41.26 59.19 31.63
C ASP A 48 -41.70 58.18 32.73
N ASP A 49 -40.73 57.37 33.19
CA ASP A 49 -40.12 57.26 34.55
C ASP A 49 -40.92 56.95 35.86
N HIS A 50 -40.13 56.51 36.88
CA HIS A 50 -40.38 56.31 38.33
C HIS A 50 -41.09 55.02 38.81
N HIS A 51 -40.80 54.42 39.98
CA HIS A 51 -39.61 54.34 40.87
C HIS A 51 -39.86 53.27 41.96
N ASP A 52 -38.81 52.57 42.46
CA ASP A 52 -38.51 52.28 43.89
C ASP A 52 -37.40 51.18 44.03
N VAL A 53 -36.14 51.42 44.45
CA VAL A 53 -35.60 51.84 45.78
C VAL A 53 -35.30 50.59 46.70
N PRO A 54 -34.16 50.48 47.43
CA PRO A 54 -32.99 49.70 46.96
C PRO A 54 -32.21 48.93 48.09
N ALA A 55 -30.86 48.82 47.96
CA ALA A 55 -29.82 48.36 48.93
C ALA A 55 -29.40 46.87 48.87
N LYS A 56 -28.11 46.47 48.95
CA LYS A 56 -26.87 47.19 49.37
C LYS A 56 -25.58 46.59 48.74
N GLN A 57 -24.47 47.34 48.83
CA GLN A 57 -23.11 47.08 48.28
C GLN A 57 -22.43 45.82 48.92
N HIS A 58 -21.36 45.18 48.39
CA HIS A 58 -20.10 45.74 47.85
C HIS A 58 -19.27 44.78 46.95
N THR A 59 -18.43 45.39 46.10
CA THR A 59 -17.13 44.94 45.52
C THR A 59 -17.07 43.83 44.44
N GLU A 60 -16.36 44.21 43.36
CA GLU A 60 -16.01 43.52 42.09
C GLU A 60 -14.90 42.45 42.26
N PRO A 61 -14.65 41.50 41.31
CA PRO A 61 -14.02 41.86 40.03
C PRO A 61 -14.24 40.97 38.75
N HIS A 62 -13.92 41.60 37.61
CA HIS A 62 -13.49 41.04 36.31
C HIS A 62 -14.45 40.21 35.41
N ALA A 63 -14.17 40.32 34.11
CA ALA A 63 -15.01 39.87 33.00
C ALA A 63 -14.53 38.56 32.36
N SER A 64 -15.46 37.84 31.72
CA SER A 64 -15.15 36.84 30.69
C SER A 64 -16.27 36.76 29.66
N THR A 65 -15.91 36.76 28.38
CA THR A 65 -16.80 36.68 27.22
C THR A 65 -17.24 35.23 26.96
N PRO A 66 -18.51 34.94 26.65
CA PRO A 66 -18.92 33.58 26.26
C PRO A 66 -18.52 33.29 24.82
N THR A 67 -17.52 32.42 24.64
CA THR A 67 -17.16 31.82 23.36
C THR A 67 -18.09 30.65 23.03
N THR A 68 -19.06 30.85 22.15
CA THR A 68 -19.85 29.76 21.56
C THR A 68 -19.12 29.21 20.33
N HIS A 69 -18.52 28.03 20.47
CA HIS A 69 -18.05 27.25 19.33
C HIS A 69 -19.25 26.80 18.48
N PRO A 70 -19.17 26.82 17.14
CA PRO A 70 -20.13 26.12 16.30
C PRO A 70 -19.94 24.61 16.44
N ASP A 71 -21.06 23.89 16.49
CA ASP A 71 -21.15 22.45 16.68
C ASP A 71 -20.81 21.69 15.37
N PRO A 72 -19.85 20.75 15.35
CA PRO A 72 -19.59 19.91 14.17
C PRO A 72 -20.67 18.85 13.90
N ALA A 73 -21.66 18.66 14.81
CA ALA A 73 -22.62 17.58 14.75
C ALA A 73 -23.84 17.83 13.84
N LEU A 74 -23.61 17.96 12.53
CA LEU A 74 -24.62 17.62 11.52
C LEU A 74 -24.08 16.53 10.59
N LYS A 75 -24.59 15.31 10.79
CA LYS A 75 -24.25 14.12 10.00
C LYS A 75 -24.41 14.36 8.50
N PRO A 76 -23.56 13.79 7.64
CA PRO A 76 -24.03 13.32 6.35
C PRO A 76 -24.94 12.10 6.61
N VAL A 77 -26.25 12.32 6.76
CA VAL A 77 -27.20 11.29 6.36
C VAL A 77 -27.23 11.35 4.85
N GLY A 78 -26.28 10.66 4.21
CA GLY A 78 -26.37 10.41 2.78
C GLY A 78 -27.70 9.70 2.51
N PRO A 79 -28.55 10.20 1.59
CA PRO A 79 -29.82 9.56 1.31
C PRO A 79 -29.55 8.15 0.77
N GLN A 80 -30.23 7.14 1.33
CA GLN A 80 -30.15 5.78 0.78
C GLN A 80 -30.60 5.82 -0.68
N LYS A 81 -29.76 5.29 -1.58
CA LYS A 81 -30.10 5.13 -2.99
C LYS A 81 -31.47 4.45 -3.12
N PRO A 82 -32.46 5.07 -3.80
CA PRO A 82 -33.76 4.45 -4.00
C PRO A 82 -33.60 3.08 -4.65
N HIS A 83 -34.22 2.07 -4.03
CA HIS A 83 -33.89 0.66 -4.21
C HIS A 83 -34.10 0.08 -5.64
N GLU A 84 -34.65 0.90 -6.54
CA GLU A 84 -35.12 0.55 -7.88
C GLU A 84 -34.56 1.45 -9.01
N VAL A 85 -33.74 2.47 -8.70
CA VAL A 85 -33.25 3.44 -9.71
C VAL A 85 -31.77 3.25 -10.04
N LYS A 86 -31.47 3.02 -11.33
CA LYS A 86 -30.08 3.02 -11.85
C LYS A 86 -29.59 4.45 -12.03
N ILE A 87 -28.34 4.73 -11.64
CA ILE A 87 -27.71 6.05 -11.74
C ILE A 87 -26.37 5.90 -12.45
N VAL A 88 -26.13 6.71 -13.47
CA VAL A 88 -24.96 6.59 -14.37
C VAL A 88 -24.21 7.91 -14.46
N GLY A 89 -22.91 7.89 -14.24
CA GLY A 89 -22.03 9.02 -14.56
C GLY A 89 -21.79 9.08 -16.07
N LEU A 90 -21.86 10.26 -16.67
CA LEU A 90 -21.70 10.46 -18.12
C LEU A 90 -20.65 11.55 -18.37
N VAL A 91 -19.40 11.14 -18.63
CA VAL A 91 -18.23 12.03 -18.68
C VAL A 91 -17.75 12.19 -20.12
N PHE A 92 -17.94 13.37 -20.72
CA PHE A 92 -17.55 13.62 -22.12
C PHE A 92 -16.02 13.74 -22.23
N PHE A 93 -15.33 12.61 -22.43
CA PHE A 93 -13.89 12.46 -22.29
C PHE A 93 -13.12 13.20 -23.40
N GLY A 94 -12.49 14.33 -23.05
CA GLY A 94 -11.71 15.14 -24.01
C GLY A 94 -10.24 15.35 -23.64
N ARG A 95 -9.87 15.35 -22.34
CA ARG A 95 -8.58 15.83 -21.83
C ARG A 95 -8.03 14.95 -20.71
N ARG A 96 -6.97 14.17 -20.96
CA ARG A 96 -6.40 13.23 -19.98
C ARG A 96 -6.00 13.89 -18.66
N GLU A 97 -5.29 15.01 -18.71
CA GLU A 97 -4.68 15.63 -17.53
C GLU A 97 -5.72 16.14 -16.50
N LEU A 98 -6.96 16.37 -16.95
CA LEU A 98 -8.08 16.77 -16.11
C LEU A 98 -8.89 15.56 -15.63
N VAL A 99 -9.09 14.56 -16.50
CA VAL A 99 -9.74 13.29 -16.10
C VAL A 99 -8.91 12.50 -15.07
N GLN A 100 -7.57 12.64 -15.08
CA GLN A 100 -6.68 12.12 -14.04
C GLN A 100 -6.96 12.70 -12.63
N VAL A 101 -7.55 13.89 -12.54
CA VAL A 101 -8.02 14.50 -11.28
C VAL A 101 -9.45 14.04 -10.97
N LEU A 102 -10.33 14.03 -11.98
CA LEU A 102 -11.73 13.65 -11.85
C LEU A 102 -11.94 12.18 -11.42
N ASP A 103 -11.04 11.26 -11.84
CA ASP A 103 -11.17 9.82 -11.62
C ASP A 103 -11.31 9.42 -10.14
N CYS A 104 -10.65 10.10 -9.19
CA CYS A 104 -10.82 9.75 -7.77
C CYS A 104 -12.25 10.01 -7.28
N TYR A 105 -12.90 11.08 -7.73
CA TYR A 105 -14.28 11.42 -7.39
C TYR A 105 -15.27 10.49 -8.09
N LEU A 106 -14.99 10.10 -9.34
CA LEU A 106 -15.78 9.09 -10.06
C LEU A 106 -15.73 7.76 -9.30
N LYS A 107 -14.53 7.31 -8.89
CA LYS A 107 -14.34 6.10 -8.07
C LYS A 107 -15.03 6.20 -6.72
N ARG A 108 -14.89 7.29 -5.96
CA ARG A 108 -15.64 7.52 -4.70
C ARG A 108 -17.15 7.44 -4.91
N ASN A 109 -17.65 7.96 -6.04
CA ASN A 109 -19.08 7.92 -6.36
C ASN A 109 -19.56 6.61 -7.01
N LEU A 110 -18.71 5.62 -7.27
CA LEU A 110 -19.15 4.27 -7.64
C LEU A 110 -19.83 3.58 -6.45
N LYS A 111 -20.93 2.89 -6.72
CA LYS A 111 -21.72 2.12 -5.75
C LYS A 111 -20.91 1.06 -5.00
N VAL A 112 -19.93 0.44 -5.66
CA VAL A 112 -19.02 -0.52 -5.02
C VAL A 112 -18.10 0.11 -3.97
N ASN A 113 -17.93 1.44 -4.00
CA ASN A 113 -17.12 2.23 -3.07
C ASN A 113 -18.00 3.11 -2.16
N GLY A 114 -19.30 2.81 -2.03
CA GLY A 114 -20.26 3.54 -1.18
C GLY A 114 -21.02 4.68 -1.85
N GLY A 115 -20.73 5.00 -3.12
CA GLY A 115 -21.40 6.06 -3.87
C GLY A 115 -22.72 5.66 -4.54
N LEU A 116 -23.17 6.48 -5.50
CA LEU A 116 -24.47 6.32 -6.18
C LEU A 116 -24.39 5.71 -7.60
N PHE A 117 -23.27 5.84 -8.32
CA PHE A 117 -23.14 5.40 -9.71
C PHE A 117 -23.04 3.86 -9.83
N ASP A 118 -23.89 3.23 -10.65
CA ASP A 118 -23.75 1.80 -10.98
C ASP A 118 -22.68 1.56 -12.07
N GLU A 119 -22.52 2.52 -12.99
CA GLU A 119 -21.45 2.59 -13.99
C GLU A 119 -21.10 4.06 -14.31
N VAL A 120 -19.93 4.28 -14.92
CA VAL A 120 -19.55 5.55 -15.56
C VAL A 120 -19.26 5.30 -17.04
N ILE A 121 -19.91 6.09 -17.90
CA ILE A 121 -19.72 6.06 -19.35
C ILE A 121 -18.84 7.24 -19.76
N PHE A 122 -17.86 6.97 -20.61
CA PHE A 122 -16.99 7.94 -21.26
C PHE A 122 -17.30 8.04 -22.77
N PRO A 123 -18.22 8.91 -23.20
CA PRO A 123 -18.34 9.31 -24.60
C PRO A 123 -17.04 9.98 -25.09
N ILE A 124 -16.46 9.46 -26.17
CA ILE A 124 -15.15 9.88 -26.68
C ILE A 124 -15.26 11.23 -27.39
N ASN A 125 -14.58 12.23 -26.84
CA ASN A 125 -14.70 13.64 -27.21
C ASN A 125 -13.37 14.27 -27.68
N THR A 126 -12.40 13.43 -28.07
CA THR A 126 -11.05 13.81 -28.51
C THR A 126 -10.56 12.87 -29.62
N ASP A 127 -9.78 13.42 -30.55
CA ASP A 127 -9.02 12.68 -31.58
C ASP A 127 -7.51 12.61 -31.25
N ILE A 128 -7.09 13.18 -30.11
CA ILE A 128 -5.71 13.15 -29.64
C ILE A 128 -5.36 11.73 -29.18
N LYS A 129 -4.34 11.16 -29.81
CA LYS A 129 -3.95 9.77 -29.58
C LYS A 129 -3.56 9.50 -28.12
N GLU A 130 -2.82 10.42 -27.50
CA GLU A 130 -2.33 10.29 -26.13
C GLU A 130 -3.44 10.26 -25.08
N ASP A 131 -4.59 10.90 -25.36
CA ASP A 131 -5.79 10.84 -24.51
C ASP A 131 -6.52 9.51 -24.69
N LEU A 132 -6.65 9.05 -25.94
CA LEU A 132 -7.27 7.76 -26.28
C LEU A 132 -6.45 6.57 -25.76
N ASP A 133 -5.12 6.63 -25.87
CA ASP A 133 -4.19 5.63 -25.33
C ASP A 133 -4.32 5.57 -23.79
N TYR A 134 -4.53 6.71 -23.10
CA TYR A 134 -4.83 6.71 -21.65
C TYR A 134 -6.21 6.14 -21.33
N LEU A 135 -7.25 6.52 -22.08
CA LEU A 135 -8.60 5.98 -21.88
C LEU A 135 -8.61 4.46 -21.98
N ASP A 136 -8.04 3.90 -23.05
CA ASP A 136 -8.09 2.47 -23.34
C ASP A 136 -7.11 1.62 -22.52
N ASN A 137 -5.92 2.13 -22.19
CA ASN A 137 -4.88 1.33 -21.52
C ASN A 137 -4.73 1.60 -20.01
N GLU A 138 -5.24 2.72 -19.49
CA GLU A 138 -5.10 3.10 -18.08
C GLU A 138 -6.46 3.31 -17.40
N LEU A 139 -7.32 4.17 -17.94
CA LEU A 139 -8.57 4.55 -17.26
C LEU A 139 -9.61 3.44 -17.25
N LEU A 140 -10.00 2.88 -18.41
CA LEU A 140 -11.00 1.81 -18.48
C LEU A 140 -10.56 0.54 -17.73
N PRO A 141 -9.29 0.07 -17.82
CA PRO A 141 -8.83 -1.07 -17.02
C PRO A 141 -8.84 -0.82 -15.51
N SER A 142 -8.86 0.43 -15.05
CA SER A 142 -8.82 0.76 -13.62
C SER A 142 -10.16 0.57 -12.87
N SER A 143 -11.25 0.26 -13.57
CA SER A 143 -12.53 -0.11 -12.95
C SER A 143 -13.42 -0.93 -13.91
N PRO A 144 -13.95 -2.09 -13.51
CA PRO A 144 -14.90 -2.85 -14.33
C PRO A 144 -16.26 -2.15 -14.50
N HIS A 145 -16.50 -1.05 -13.77
CA HIS A 145 -17.70 -0.21 -13.88
C HIS A 145 -17.53 0.95 -14.86
N TYR A 146 -16.40 1.02 -15.58
CA TYR A 146 -16.13 2.05 -16.57
C TYR A 146 -16.34 1.51 -17.99
N ARG A 147 -16.98 2.32 -18.84
CA ARG A 147 -17.30 1.96 -20.23
C ARG A 147 -17.04 3.12 -21.18
N LYS A 148 -16.40 2.88 -22.32
CA LYS A 148 -16.37 3.87 -23.42
C LYS A 148 -17.64 3.84 -24.27
N PHE A 149 -17.96 4.99 -24.84
CA PHE A 149 -18.97 5.14 -25.89
C PHE A 149 -18.36 5.92 -27.07
N ALA A 150 -18.66 5.49 -28.29
CA ALA A 150 -18.30 6.20 -29.51
C ALA A 150 -19.57 6.42 -30.33
N ALA A 151 -19.85 7.66 -30.73
CA ALA A 151 -21.01 7.98 -31.54
C ALA A 151 -20.87 7.44 -32.97
N GLU A 152 -21.96 6.95 -33.55
CA GLU A 152 -21.98 6.47 -34.93
C GLU A 152 -22.26 7.61 -35.93
N GLY A 153 -21.38 7.77 -36.92
CA GLY A 153 -21.54 8.71 -38.05
C GLY A 153 -20.83 10.05 -37.90
N ASP A 154 -20.64 10.75 -39.03
CA ASP A 154 -20.07 12.10 -39.04
C ASP A 154 -21.14 13.12 -38.61
N LEU A 155 -21.14 13.44 -37.32
CA LEU A 155 -22.01 14.45 -36.71
C LEU A 155 -21.40 15.87 -36.75
N GLY A 156 -20.42 16.10 -37.65
CA GLY A 156 -19.94 17.44 -38.00
C GLY A 156 -19.23 18.18 -36.86
N GLY A 157 -18.48 17.44 -36.02
CA GLY A 157 -17.74 18.00 -34.88
C GLY A 157 -18.61 18.51 -33.72
N SER A 158 -19.90 18.13 -33.68
CA SER A 158 -20.80 18.54 -32.62
C SER A 158 -20.79 17.57 -31.44
N TRP A 159 -20.57 18.11 -30.23
CA TRP A 159 -20.66 17.39 -28.95
C TRP A 159 -22.04 16.72 -28.72
N VAL A 160 -23.09 17.15 -29.45
CA VAL A 160 -24.43 16.56 -29.36
C VAL A 160 -24.43 15.04 -29.55
N GLY A 161 -23.56 14.50 -30.40
CA GLY A 161 -23.50 13.06 -30.67
C GLY A 161 -23.21 12.19 -29.45
N GLN A 162 -22.56 12.75 -28.43
CA GLN A 162 -22.23 12.05 -27.18
C GLN A 162 -23.47 11.70 -26.35
N TRP A 163 -24.57 12.45 -26.51
CA TRP A 163 -25.85 12.14 -25.88
C TRP A 163 -26.48 10.83 -26.37
N GLY A 164 -25.99 10.25 -27.48
CA GLY A 164 -26.36 8.89 -27.90
C GLY A 164 -25.97 7.79 -26.89
N ALA A 165 -25.12 8.09 -25.90
CA ALA A 165 -24.83 7.22 -24.77
C ALA A 165 -26.02 7.07 -23.79
N VAL A 166 -27.00 7.99 -23.84
CA VAL A 166 -28.22 7.94 -23.04
C VAL A 166 -29.24 7.04 -23.74
N ASN A 167 -29.24 5.77 -23.35
CA ASN A 167 -29.96 4.69 -24.05
C ASN A 167 -30.90 3.86 -23.16
N GLU A 168 -31.00 4.17 -21.87
CA GLU A 168 -31.90 3.51 -20.91
C GLU A 168 -32.93 4.50 -20.36
N ARG A 169 -34.23 4.19 -20.46
CA ARG A 169 -35.31 5.12 -20.08
C ARG A 169 -35.43 5.33 -18.58
N ASP A 170 -35.33 4.25 -17.81
CA ASP A 170 -35.57 4.20 -16.35
C ASP A 170 -34.29 4.49 -15.52
N THR A 171 -33.29 5.09 -16.16
CA THR A 171 -31.97 5.42 -15.60
C THR A 171 -31.84 6.93 -15.42
N ILE A 172 -31.24 7.38 -14.31
CA ILE A 172 -30.79 8.76 -14.14
C ILE A 172 -29.36 8.89 -14.65
N TYR A 173 -29.12 9.87 -15.52
CA TYR A 173 -27.77 10.19 -16.00
C TYR A 173 -27.31 11.49 -15.36
N VAL A 174 -26.09 11.49 -14.84
CA VAL A 174 -25.41 12.69 -14.34
C VAL A 174 -24.31 13.01 -15.34
N LYS A 175 -24.57 13.99 -16.20
CA LYS A 175 -23.57 14.49 -17.16
C LYS A 175 -22.55 15.33 -16.41
N ILE A 176 -21.27 15.09 -16.65
CA ILE A 176 -20.12 15.75 -15.99
C ILE A 176 -19.13 16.14 -17.10
N ASP A 177 -18.61 17.39 -17.09
CA ASP A 177 -17.47 17.74 -17.95
C ASP A 177 -16.18 17.05 -17.48
N ASP A 178 -15.30 16.74 -18.43
CA ASP A 178 -13.99 16.12 -18.18
C ASP A 178 -13.00 17.00 -17.41
N ASP A 179 -13.35 18.27 -17.17
CA ASP A 179 -12.59 19.25 -16.39
C ASP A 179 -13.31 19.72 -15.11
N VAL A 180 -14.25 18.92 -14.60
CA VAL A 180 -14.65 18.99 -13.20
C VAL A 180 -13.51 18.46 -12.33
N VAL A 181 -12.91 19.32 -11.49
CA VAL A 181 -11.71 19.03 -10.68
C VAL A 181 -11.99 18.82 -9.19
N PHE A 182 -13.24 19.02 -8.77
CA PHE A 182 -13.73 18.69 -7.43
C PHE A 182 -15.22 18.36 -7.47
N ILE A 183 -15.62 17.35 -6.69
CA ILE A 183 -17.02 16.98 -6.43
C ILE A 183 -17.13 16.76 -4.92
N GLU A 184 -18.05 17.46 -4.24
CA GLU A 184 -18.34 17.22 -2.83
C GLU A 184 -19.04 15.85 -2.66
N ASP A 185 -18.76 15.11 -1.58
CA ASP A 185 -19.22 13.72 -1.42
C ASP A 185 -20.74 13.53 -1.59
N ASN A 186 -21.55 14.52 -1.20
CA ASN A 186 -23.02 14.48 -1.35
C ASN A 186 -23.53 15.13 -2.65
N ALA A 187 -22.68 15.69 -3.52
CA ALA A 187 -23.14 16.48 -4.67
C ALA A 187 -23.95 15.66 -5.69
N VAL A 188 -23.55 14.41 -5.96
CA VAL A 188 -24.33 13.50 -6.82
C VAL A 188 -25.71 13.24 -6.21
N ALA A 189 -25.78 12.97 -4.90
CA ALA A 189 -27.05 12.75 -4.20
C ALA A 189 -27.94 13.99 -4.22
N ASN A 190 -27.39 15.17 -3.87
CA ASN A 190 -28.09 16.44 -3.80
C ASN A 190 -28.56 16.94 -5.19
N ALA A 191 -27.92 16.53 -6.29
CA ALA A 191 -28.43 16.77 -7.64
C ALA A 191 -29.52 15.76 -8.05
N VAL A 192 -29.35 14.47 -7.74
CA VAL A 192 -30.27 13.41 -8.17
C VAL A 192 -31.57 13.38 -7.36
N GLN A 193 -31.52 13.60 -6.05
CA GLN A 193 -32.69 13.48 -5.17
C GLN A 193 -33.80 14.50 -5.52
N PRO A 194 -33.54 15.81 -5.70
CA PRO A 194 -34.58 16.76 -6.11
C PRO A 194 -35.19 16.41 -7.47
N LEU A 195 -34.42 15.82 -8.39
CA LEU A 195 -34.91 15.36 -9.69
C LEU A 195 -35.87 14.16 -9.56
N LEU A 196 -35.60 13.24 -8.63
CA LEU A 196 -36.49 12.10 -8.36
C LEU A 196 -37.76 12.52 -7.61
N GLU A 197 -37.66 13.44 -6.66
CA GLU A 197 -38.79 13.90 -5.84
C GLU A 197 -39.72 14.87 -6.58
N ASN A 198 -39.22 15.61 -7.57
CA ASN A 198 -39.98 16.68 -8.25
C ASN A 198 -40.14 16.39 -9.76
N PRO A 199 -41.27 15.80 -10.20
CA PRO A 199 -41.51 15.49 -11.61
C PRO A 199 -41.66 16.73 -12.52
N SER A 200 -41.82 17.93 -11.93
CA SER A 200 -41.84 19.22 -12.62
C SER A 200 -40.46 19.75 -13.03
N TYR A 201 -39.37 19.21 -12.47
CA TYR A 201 -38.01 19.54 -12.91
C TYR A 201 -37.65 18.70 -14.13
N PHE A 202 -37.12 19.34 -15.17
CA PHE A 202 -36.54 18.66 -16.33
C PHE A 202 -35.16 18.12 -16.00
N ALA A 203 -34.32 18.98 -15.42
CA ALA A 203 -32.95 18.69 -15.04
C ALA A 203 -32.59 19.43 -13.74
N VAL A 204 -31.62 18.89 -13.00
CA VAL A 204 -31.03 19.52 -11.82
C VAL A 204 -29.53 19.66 -12.03
N SER A 205 -29.05 20.90 -12.06
CA SER A 205 -27.63 21.22 -12.15
C SER A 205 -27.02 21.30 -10.75
N ALA A 206 -25.74 20.97 -10.62
CA ALA A 206 -25.00 21.23 -9.39
C ALA A 206 -24.70 22.73 -9.20
N ASN A 207 -24.39 23.11 -7.96
CA ASN A 207 -23.79 24.39 -7.63
C ASN A 207 -22.31 24.39 -8.05
N VAL A 208 -22.08 24.69 -9.32
CA VAL A 208 -20.75 24.66 -9.93
C VAL A 208 -20.00 25.97 -9.66
N VAL A 209 -18.89 25.85 -8.94
CA VAL A 209 -17.86 26.89 -8.79
C VAL A 209 -17.11 27.03 -10.12
N ASN A 210 -16.94 28.28 -10.58
CA ASN A 210 -16.57 28.64 -11.95
C ASN A 210 -17.62 28.23 -13.01
N ASN A 211 -18.87 28.62 -12.77
CA ASN A 211 -19.94 28.63 -13.77
C ASN A 211 -20.37 30.09 -14.03
N PRO A 212 -20.65 30.54 -15.26
CA PRO A 212 -20.60 31.96 -15.59
C PRO A 212 -21.58 32.83 -14.77
N ALA A 213 -22.81 32.35 -14.57
CA ALA A 213 -23.80 33.04 -13.77
C ALA A 213 -23.65 32.75 -12.26
N LEU A 214 -23.29 31.53 -11.86
CA LEU A 214 -23.13 31.17 -10.44
C LEU A 214 -21.91 31.85 -9.79
N SER A 215 -20.83 32.11 -10.53
CA SER A 215 -19.67 32.88 -10.03
C SER A 215 -20.08 34.27 -9.52
N TRP A 216 -21.10 34.89 -10.11
CA TRP A 216 -21.69 36.14 -9.61
C TRP A 216 -22.56 35.94 -8.36
N VAL A 217 -23.27 34.82 -8.25
CA VAL A 217 -24.01 34.45 -7.03
C VAL A 217 -23.01 34.24 -5.88
N HIS A 218 -21.93 33.50 -6.12
CA HIS A 218 -20.81 33.30 -5.19
C HIS A 218 -20.18 34.64 -4.76
N TYR A 219 -20.04 35.62 -5.66
CA TYR A 219 -19.60 36.99 -5.30
C TYR A 219 -20.47 37.59 -4.20
N HIS A 220 -21.79 37.51 -4.36
CA HIS A 220 -22.75 38.12 -3.44
C HIS A 220 -22.96 37.30 -2.15
N LEU A 221 -22.52 36.04 -2.12
CA LEU A 221 -22.36 35.24 -0.89
C LEU A 221 -21.07 35.59 -0.11
N GLY A 222 -20.18 36.42 -0.67
CA GLY A 222 -18.97 36.87 0.02
C GLY A 222 -17.86 35.80 0.11
N VAL A 223 -17.83 34.85 -0.83
CA VAL A 223 -16.88 33.71 -0.80
C VAL A 223 -15.55 33.97 -1.52
N PHE A 224 -15.30 35.21 -1.97
CA PHE A 224 -14.04 35.58 -2.60
C PHE A 224 -13.06 36.18 -1.61
N GLU A 225 -11.87 35.61 -1.60
CA GLU A 225 -10.76 36.00 -0.74
C GLU A 225 -9.78 36.88 -1.55
N PRO A 226 -9.05 37.81 -0.92
CA PRO A 226 -8.16 38.72 -1.62
C PRO A 226 -6.87 37.99 -2.03
N TYR A 227 -6.65 37.88 -3.34
CA TYR A 227 -5.51 37.16 -3.95
C TYR A 227 -4.94 37.94 -5.13
N TRP A 228 -3.62 37.88 -5.29
CA TRP A 228 -2.88 38.47 -6.42
C TRP A 228 -1.84 37.50 -6.99
N PRO A 229 -1.57 37.49 -8.31
CA PRO A 229 -0.63 36.57 -8.91
C PRO A 229 0.82 36.88 -8.50
N GLU A 230 1.60 35.83 -8.25
CA GLU A 230 3.03 35.90 -8.03
C GLU A 230 3.73 36.34 -9.32
N THR A 231 4.38 37.51 -9.30
CA THR A 231 5.02 38.09 -10.50
C THR A 231 6.50 37.75 -10.66
N LYS A 232 7.10 37.04 -9.69
CA LYS A 232 8.52 36.67 -9.71
C LYS A 232 8.68 35.19 -9.41
N LYS A 233 9.28 34.44 -10.33
CA LYS A 233 9.53 33.00 -10.13
C LYS A 233 10.45 32.76 -8.92
N PRO A 234 10.07 31.92 -7.94
CA PRO A 234 10.88 31.68 -6.74
C PRO A 234 12.17 30.90 -7.08
N ARG A 235 13.21 31.08 -6.26
CA ARG A 235 14.53 30.42 -6.44
C ARG A 235 14.53 28.91 -6.18
N ARG A 236 13.50 28.39 -5.50
CA ARG A 236 13.25 26.97 -5.25
C ARG A 236 11.76 26.75 -5.42
N SER A 237 11.37 25.68 -6.09
CA SER A 237 9.98 25.23 -6.10
C SER A 237 9.60 24.79 -4.68
N PRO A 238 8.48 25.27 -4.10
CA PRO A 238 7.93 24.69 -2.87
C PRO A 238 7.41 23.26 -3.12
N PRO A 239 7.17 22.45 -2.07
CA PRO A 239 6.50 21.16 -2.22
C PRO A 239 5.09 21.31 -2.81
N SER A 240 4.61 20.27 -3.48
CA SER A 240 3.32 20.23 -4.17
C SER A 240 2.15 20.01 -3.19
N SER A 241 1.83 21.04 -2.41
CA SER A 241 0.64 21.06 -1.54
C SER A 241 -0.49 21.88 -2.15
N TRP A 242 -1.73 21.40 -1.98
CA TRP A 242 -2.94 22.10 -2.39
C TRP A 242 -3.33 23.25 -1.47
N ARG A 243 -2.89 23.18 -0.21
CA ARG A 243 -3.28 24.07 0.91
C ARG A 243 -2.94 25.54 0.63
N ALA A 244 -3.84 26.43 1.03
CA ALA A 244 -3.70 27.87 0.91
C ALA A 244 -2.92 28.49 2.09
N SER A 245 -2.92 27.86 3.28
CA SER A 245 -2.13 28.31 4.43
C SER A 245 -0.62 28.31 4.14
N GLU A 246 -0.14 27.35 3.35
CA GLU A 246 1.26 27.20 2.93
C GLU A 246 1.72 28.23 1.89
N LEU A 247 0.80 28.96 1.25
CA LEU A 247 1.16 30.05 0.35
C LEU A 247 1.81 31.21 1.14
N PRO A 248 2.89 31.83 0.63
CA PRO A 248 3.41 33.06 1.21
C PRO A 248 2.40 34.19 0.99
N ALA A 249 2.35 35.15 1.91
CA ALA A 249 1.54 36.34 1.73
C ALA A 249 2.02 37.16 0.51
N TYR A 250 1.09 37.80 -0.17
CA TYR A 250 1.41 38.77 -1.21
C TYR A 250 2.13 40.01 -0.61
N ASP A 251 3.25 40.42 -1.21
CA ASP A 251 4.13 41.51 -0.72
C ASP A 251 4.16 42.75 -1.64
N GLY A 252 3.27 42.83 -2.62
CA GLY A 252 3.19 43.93 -3.60
C GLY A 252 2.22 45.06 -3.23
N PRO A 253 1.91 45.97 -4.19
CA PRO A 253 1.00 47.11 -3.96
C PRO A 253 -0.44 46.68 -3.69
N GLU A 254 -1.17 47.46 -2.88
CA GLU A 254 -2.56 47.14 -2.49
C GLU A 254 -3.52 47.04 -3.68
N ASP A 255 -3.33 47.88 -4.70
CA ASP A 255 -4.12 47.88 -5.95
C ASP A 255 -3.61 46.83 -6.97
N GLY A 256 -2.85 45.84 -6.50
CA GLY A 256 -2.35 44.70 -7.28
C GLY A 256 -1.00 44.92 -7.96
N PRO A 257 -0.50 43.89 -8.67
CA PRO A 257 0.80 43.94 -9.32
C PRO A 257 0.83 44.98 -10.45
N LYS A 258 1.90 45.78 -10.49
CA LYS A 258 2.03 46.88 -11.46
C LYS A 258 1.96 46.37 -12.91
N GLY A 259 0.88 46.73 -13.61
CA GLY A 259 0.65 46.35 -15.01
C GLY A 259 -0.16 45.07 -15.19
N PHE A 260 -0.65 44.46 -14.11
CA PHE A 260 -1.64 43.39 -14.16
C PHE A 260 -3.06 43.99 -14.14
N MET A 261 -3.92 43.55 -15.06
CA MET A 261 -5.28 44.06 -15.24
C MET A 261 -6.31 43.07 -14.71
N ILE A 262 -7.27 43.56 -13.92
CA ILE A 262 -8.27 42.71 -13.23
C ILE A 262 -9.31 42.09 -14.17
N ASP A 263 -9.43 42.61 -15.39
CA ASP A 263 -10.31 42.13 -16.46
C ASP A 263 -9.74 40.91 -17.23
N GLY A 264 -8.58 40.40 -16.84
CA GLY A 264 -7.93 39.27 -17.51
C GLY A 264 -7.20 39.63 -18.80
N SER A 265 -7.12 40.91 -19.18
CA SER A 265 -6.39 41.37 -20.37
C SER A 265 -4.85 41.28 -20.26
N SER A 266 -4.33 40.98 -19.06
CA SER A 266 -2.92 40.60 -18.86
C SER A 266 -2.73 39.08 -19.00
N ALA A 267 -1.59 38.67 -19.57
CA ALA A 267 -1.16 37.27 -19.56
C ALA A 267 -0.63 36.85 -18.17
N ALA A 268 -0.54 35.54 -17.95
CA ALA A 268 0.09 34.93 -16.79
C ALA A 268 1.55 35.40 -16.62
N PRO A 269 2.02 35.72 -15.40
CA PRO A 269 3.39 36.21 -15.20
C PRO A 269 4.49 35.21 -15.59
N PHE A 270 4.24 33.92 -15.38
CA PHE A 270 5.08 32.79 -15.83
C PHE A 270 4.32 31.47 -15.66
N HIS A 271 4.76 30.43 -16.38
CA HIS A 271 4.25 29.07 -16.23
C HIS A 271 4.56 28.47 -14.85
N GLY A 272 3.51 27.96 -14.19
CA GLY A 272 3.54 27.49 -12.81
C GLY A 272 3.51 28.62 -11.77
N HIS A 273 2.87 29.76 -12.08
CA HIS A 273 2.73 30.84 -11.11
C HIS A 273 1.62 30.55 -10.10
N ARG A 274 1.82 31.05 -8.89
CA ARG A 274 0.87 30.96 -7.79
C ARG A 274 0.03 32.23 -7.71
N TRP A 275 -1.12 32.17 -7.08
CA TRP A 275 -1.77 33.36 -6.54
C TRP A 275 -1.56 33.40 -5.04
N LEU A 276 -1.11 34.54 -4.54
CA LEU A 276 -0.69 34.72 -3.16
C LEU A 276 -1.82 35.41 -2.37
N PRO A 277 -2.21 34.89 -1.19
CA PRO A 277 -3.23 35.52 -0.37
C PRO A 277 -2.73 36.85 0.20
N VAL A 278 -3.59 37.86 0.21
CA VAL A 278 -3.32 39.12 0.91
C VAL A 278 -3.59 38.90 2.40
N ARG A 279 -2.54 38.95 3.23
CA ARG A 279 -2.62 38.73 4.69
C ARG A 279 -2.27 40.01 5.45
N HIS A 280 -3.24 40.63 6.12
CA HIS A 280 -3.00 41.82 6.95
C HIS A 280 -2.57 41.46 8.37
N GLY A 281 -1.63 42.24 8.91
CA GLY A 281 -1.28 42.20 10.34
C GLY A 281 -2.28 42.94 11.24
N ASP A 282 -3.11 43.83 10.67
CA ASP A 282 -4.18 44.53 11.37
C ASP A 282 -5.54 43.89 11.04
N LYS A 283 -6.23 43.40 12.08
CA LYS A 283 -7.53 42.73 11.95
C LYS A 283 -8.69 43.69 11.65
N ASN A 284 -8.48 45.01 11.74
CA ASN A 284 -9.50 46.02 11.47
C ASN A 284 -9.43 46.60 10.05
N LYS A 285 -8.45 46.17 9.24
CA LYS A 285 -8.34 46.63 7.85
C LYS A 285 -9.32 45.85 6.96
N HIS A 286 -10.37 46.52 6.50
CA HIS A 286 -11.25 45.97 5.47
C HIS A 286 -10.63 46.16 4.09
N GLU A 287 -10.57 45.08 3.32
CA GLU A 287 -10.23 45.15 1.89
C GLU A 287 -11.43 45.58 1.06
N ASP A 288 -11.15 46.29 -0.03
CA ASP A 288 -12.15 46.76 -0.97
C ASP A 288 -12.31 45.70 -2.08
N PRO A 289 -13.42 44.92 -2.10
CA PRO A 289 -13.58 43.82 -3.05
C PRO A 289 -13.62 44.31 -4.50
N THR A 290 -13.93 45.59 -4.75
CA THR A 290 -13.98 46.14 -6.10
C THR A 290 -12.62 46.15 -6.81
N LYS A 291 -11.53 46.11 -6.04
CA LYS A 291 -10.14 46.11 -6.54
C LYS A 291 -9.67 44.79 -7.15
N TYR A 292 -10.38 43.69 -6.90
CA TYR A 292 -9.92 42.33 -7.25
C TYR A 292 -10.63 41.79 -8.51
N PRO A 293 -10.02 40.87 -9.29
CA PRO A 293 -10.60 40.30 -10.51
C PRO A 293 -12.06 39.80 -10.40
N ALA A 294 -12.44 39.24 -9.25
CA ALA A 294 -13.82 38.79 -8.99
C ALA A 294 -14.87 39.91 -9.07
N SER A 295 -14.50 41.20 -8.94
CA SER A 295 -15.43 42.34 -9.07
C SER A 295 -15.95 42.55 -10.48
N THR A 296 -15.30 41.95 -11.49
CA THR A 296 -15.69 42.04 -12.90
C THR A 296 -16.80 41.07 -13.29
N LEU A 297 -17.13 40.10 -12.43
CA LEU A 297 -18.12 39.06 -12.70
C LEU A 297 -19.52 39.66 -12.86
N THR A 298 -20.34 39.07 -13.74
CA THR A 298 -21.74 39.49 -13.96
C THR A 298 -22.67 38.28 -13.96
N TYR A 299 -23.96 38.50 -13.67
CA TYR A 299 -25.00 37.48 -13.80
C TYR A 299 -25.43 37.35 -15.27
N ASP A 300 -24.53 36.81 -16.10
CA ASP A 300 -24.72 36.59 -17.53
C ASP A 300 -23.97 35.32 -17.98
N ALA A 301 -24.63 34.47 -18.74
CA ALA A 301 -24.04 33.25 -19.32
C ALA A 301 -22.91 33.56 -20.32
N PHE A 302 -22.87 34.77 -20.89
CA PHE A 302 -21.85 35.25 -21.83
C PHE A 302 -21.07 36.47 -21.31
N GLY A 303 -21.16 36.77 -20.01
CA GLY A 303 -20.44 37.86 -19.36
C GLY A 303 -18.97 37.55 -19.07
N PRO A 304 -18.24 38.47 -18.39
CA PRO A 304 -16.81 38.31 -18.08
C PRO A 304 -16.46 37.03 -17.30
N SER A 305 -17.44 36.44 -16.61
CA SER A 305 -17.31 35.14 -15.96
C SER A 305 -16.95 33.99 -16.92
N LEU A 306 -17.19 34.13 -18.23
CA LEU A 306 -16.92 33.12 -19.25
C LEU A 306 -15.49 33.21 -19.85
N ASP A 307 -14.83 34.36 -19.79
CA ASP A 307 -13.54 34.62 -20.44
C ASP A 307 -12.44 35.26 -19.56
N ASN A 308 -12.79 35.90 -18.44
CA ASN A 308 -11.81 36.45 -17.49
C ASN A 308 -11.09 35.33 -16.70
N TRP A 309 -9.95 34.89 -17.24
CA TRP A 309 -9.07 33.90 -16.61
C TRP A 309 -8.52 34.35 -15.24
N ALA A 310 -8.38 35.66 -15.00
CA ALA A 310 -7.86 36.21 -13.75
C ALA A 310 -8.91 36.13 -12.63
N ALA A 311 -10.19 36.42 -12.93
CA ALA A 311 -11.30 36.19 -12.01
C ALA A 311 -11.47 34.69 -11.70
N THR A 312 -11.31 33.85 -12.72
CA THR A 312 -11.33 32.38 -12.61
C THR A 312 -10.27 31.88 -11.62
N ALA A 313 -9.02 32.35 -11.77
CA ALA A 313 -7.94 31.97 -10.86
C ALA A 313 -8.25 32.37 -9.42
N GLN A 314 -8.61 33.64 -9.15
CA GLN A 314 -8.99 34.10 -7.80
C GLN A 314 -10.09 33.24 -7.17
N LEU A 315 -11.10 32.87 -7.96
CA LEU A 315 -12.20 32.01 -7.53
C LEU A 315 -11.72 30.63 -7.07
N HIS A 316 -10.81 29.98 -7.81
CA HIS A 316 -10.26 28.68 -7.42
C HIS A 316 -9.41 28.75 -6.15
N TYR A 317 -8.56 29.76 -5.98
CA TYR A 317 -7.78 29.89 -4.74
C TYR A 317 -8.66 30.23 -3.53
N SER A 318 -9.71 31.03 -3.73
CA SER A 318 -10.73 31.28 -2.68
C SER A 318 -11.43 29.98 -2.29
N PHE A 319 -11.77 29.13 -3.27
CA PHE A 319 -12.37 27.82 -3.01
C PHE A 319 -11.41 26.89 -2.26
N LEU A 320 -10.16 26.75 -2.70
CA LEU A 320 -9.15 25.93 -2.02
C LEU A 320 -8.89 26.42 -0.59
N GLN A 321 -8.90 27.73 -0.35
CA GLN A 321 -8.79 28.31 1.01
C GLN A 321 -10.01 27.98 1.88
N HIS A 322 -11.23 28.02 1.34
CA HIS A 322 -12.42 27.63 2.10
C HIS A 322 -12.51 26.11 2.30
N LEU A 323 -12.07 25.31 1.33
CA LEU A 323 -11.96 23.85 1.44
C LEU A 323 -11.00 23.45 2.57
N GLU A 324 -9.82 24.06 2.63
CA GLU A 324 -8.84 23.84 3.72
C GLU A 324 -9.41 24.19 5.10
N LYS A 325 -10.22 25.24 5.20
CA LYS A 325 -10.85 25.67 6.47
C LYS A 325 -12.10 24.85 6.85
N GLY A 326 -12.59 23.96 5.99
CA GLY A 326 -13.89 23.29 6.17
C GLY A 326 -15.10 24.22 6.00
N GLU A 327 -14.93 25.32 5.27
CA GLU A 327 -15.92 26.39 5.09
C GLU A 327 -16.65 26.34 3.73
N THR A 328 -16.70 25.17 3.06
CA THR A 328 -17.42 25.00 1.78
C THR A 328 -18.92 25.33 1.90
N SER A 329 -19.49 25.25 3.11
CA SER A 329 -20.86 25.70 3.41
C SER A 329 -21.16 27.14 2.98
N ARG A 330 -20.15 28.02 2.91
CA ARG A 330 -20.27 29.41 2.45
C ARG A 330 -20.75 29.53 1.01
N TYR A 331 -20.50 28.53 0.17
CA TYR A 331 -20.95 28.48 -1.22
C TYR A 331 -22.40 28.01 -1.35
N LYS A 332 -23.00 27.45 -0.30
CA LYS A 332 -24.29 26.77 -0.37
C LYS A 332 -25.48 27.73 -0.29
N PHE A 333 -26.49 27.43 -1.09
CA PHE A 333 -27.80 28.10 -1.09
C PHE A 333 -28.91 27.04 -1.30
N GLY A 334 -30.17 27.46 -1.35
CA GLY A 334 -31.30 26.56 -1.62
C GLY A 334 -31.39 26.14 -3.09
N ILE A 335 -32.57 25.65 -3.51
CA ILE A 335 -32.86 25.48 -4.94
C ILE A 335 -32.90 26.86 -5.61
N TRP A 336 -32.11 27.04 -6.67
CA TRP A 336 -32.12 28.25 -7.51
C TRP A 336 -32.73 27.92 -8.87
N ASP A 337 -33.91 28.48 -9.15
CA ASP A 337 -34.62 28.28 -10.41
C ASP A 337 -34.08 29.24 -11.48
N TYR A 338 -33.49 28.69 -12.54
CA TYR A 338 -33.05 29.47 -13.72
C TYR A 338 -34.19 29.75 -14.70
N HIS A 339 -35.42 29.31 -14.37
CA HIS A 339 -36.61 29.40 -15.19
C HIS A 339 -36.40 28.79 -16.59
N TYR A 340 -36.04 29.63 -17.56
CA TYR A 340 -35.78 29.27 -18.96
C TYR A 340 -34.55 29.99 -19.54
N ASP A 341 -33.64 30.40 -18.66
CA ASP A 341 -32.36 31.03 -19.01
C ASP A 341 -31.26 29.97 -19.24
N ARG A 342 -30.12 30.39 -19.80
CA ARG A 342 -29.02 29.47 -20.12
C ARG A 342 -28.27 29.08 -18.84
N VAL A 343 -28.13 27.79 -18.60
CA VAL A 343 -27.23 27.22 -17.57
C VAL A 343 -26.15 26.44 -18.30
N SER A 344 -24.87 26.67 -17.96
CA SER A 344 -23.82 25.80 -18.51
C SER A 344 -23.89 24.42 -17.85
N ILE A 345 -23.87 23.37 -18.67
CA ILE A 345 -24.25 22.01 -18.24
C ILE A 345 -23.08 21.23 -17.64
N ASN A 346 -22.21 21.88 -16.86
CA ASN A 346 -20.95 21.28 -16.41
C ASN A 346 -21.14 20.06 -15.53
N PHE A 347 -22.23 20.06 -14.74
CA PHE A 347 -22.63 18.94 -13.89
C PHE A 347 -24.17 18.94 -13.81
N LEU A 348 -24.83 18.02 -14.52
CA LEU A 348 -26.28 18.05 -14.75
C LEU A 348 -26.91 16.65 -14.60
N ALA A 349 -27.83 16.49 -13.65
CA ALA A 349 -28.67 15.31 -13.51
C ALA A 349 -29.93 15.41 -14.40
N VAL A 350 -30.18 14.36 -15.20
CA VAL A 350 -31.33 14.24 -16.12
C VAL A 350 -31.91 12.83 -16.09
N ARG A 351 -33.19 12.68 -16.47
CA ARG A 351 -33.81 11.34 -16.65
C ARG A 351 -33.53 10.85 -18.06
N GLY A 352 -33.15 9.58 -18.21
CA GLY A 352 -32.84 8.97 -19.50
C GLY A 352 -34.02 9.07 -20.47
N GLY A 353 -35.24 8.78 -20.01
CA GLY A 353 -36.47 8.95 -20.80
C GLY A 353 -36.69 10.38 -21.33
N ASP A 354 -36.49 11.40 -20.49
CA ASP A 354 -36.67 12.82 -20.86
C ASP A 354 -35.67 13.25 -21.98
N ILE A 355 -34.47 12.65 -22.05
CA ILE A 355 -33.48 12.88 -23.12
C ILE A 355 -33.78 12.03 -24.37
N MET A 356 -34.09 10.74 -24.19
CA MET A 356 -34.40 9.82 -25.29
C MET A 356 -35.64 10.24 -26.11
N ASP A 357 -36.57 10.99 -25.51
CA ASP A 357 -37.75 11.52 -26.20
C ASP A 357 -37.44 12.72 -27.14
N VAL A 358 -36.24 13.29 -27.06
CA VAL A 358 -35.81 14.45 -27.88
C VAL A 358 -34.50 14.26 -28.64
N TYR A 359 -33.73 13.21 -28.36
CA TYR A 359 -32.51 12.89 -29.09
C TYR A 359 -32.85 12.23 -30.45
N PRO A 360 -32.23 12.64 -31.58
CA PRO A 360 -31.21 13.68 -31.73
C PRO A 360 -31.76 15.10 -31.66
N PHE A 361 -31.03 16.01 -31.02
CA PHE A 361 -31.46 17.39 -30.81
C PHE A 361 -31.56 18.18 -32.13
N PRO A 362 -32.49 19.15 -32.26
CA PRO A 362 -32.73 19.88 -33.51
C PRO A 362 -31.70 20.96 -33.83
N ASN A 363 -30.72 21.20 -32.97
CA ASN A 363 -29.60 22.13 -33.17
C ASN A 363 -28.34 21.60 -32.48
N GLN A 364 -27.17 22.20 -32.75
CA GLN A 364 -25.87 21.78 -32.20
C GLN A 364 -25.50 22.42 -30.84
N ASP A 365 -26.42 23.16 -30.22
CA ASP A 365 -26.21 23.89 -28.94
C ASP A 365 -27.05 23.21 -27.86
N ASP A 366 -26.53 22.10 -27.32
CA ASP A 366 -27.23 21.26 -26.34
C ASP A 366 -27.54 22.00 -25.04
N GLU A 367 -26.64 22.84 -24.54
CA GLU A 367 -26.94 23.74 -23.41
C GLU A 367 -28.21 24.56 -23.67
N ARG A 368 -28.27 25.30 -24.78
CA ARG A 368 -29.44 26.11 -25.12
C ARG A 368 -30.68 25.25 -25.32
N PHE A 369 -30.55 24.09 -25.95
CA PHE A 369 -31.69 23.22 -26.20
C PHE A 369 -32.24 22.61 -24.91
N LEU A 370 -31.37 22.08 -24.05
CA LEU A 370 -31.72 21.35 -22.83
C LEU A 370 -32.03 22.26 -21.63
N THR A 371 -31.54 23.50 -21.56
CA THR A 371 -31.87 24.41 -20.43
C THR A 371 -32.90 25.49 -20.80
N MET A 372 -33.04 25.87 -22.07
CA MET A 372 -33.97 26.93 -22.49
C MET A 372 -35.10 26.41 -23.38
N GLU A 373 -34.77 25.81 -24.53
CA GLU A 373 -35.77 25.61 -25.58
C GLU A 373 -36.72 24.46 -25.32
N TYR A 374 -36.22 23.29 -24.92
CA TYR A 374 -37.07 22.14 -24.64
C TYR A 374 -37.82 22.27 -23.30
N PRO A 375 -37.20 22.67 -22.17
CA PRO A 375 -37.91 22.91 -20.90
C PRO A 375 -39.11 23.86 -21.08
N ARG A 376 -38.93 24.96 -21.83
CA ARG A 376 -40.00 25.92 -22.16
C ARG A 376 -41.12 25.32 -23.01
N ARG A 377 -40.85 24.32 -23.87
CA ARG A 377 -41.88 23.63 -24.66
C ARG A 377 -42.74 22.69 -23.81
N ILE A 378 -42.15 22.05 -22.79
CA ILE A 378 -42.84 21.06 -21.94
C ILE A 378 -43.33 21.63 -20.60
N GLY A 379 -43.03 22.90 -20.28
CA GLY A 379 -43.44 23.53 -19.03
C GLY A 379 -42.71 22.99 -17.78
N LYS A 380 -41.57 22.33 -17.95
CA LYS A 380 -40.67 21.91 -16.87
C LYS A 380 -39.52 22.92 -16.75
N HIS A 381 -38.95 23.07 -15.56
CA HIS A 381 -37.84 24.02 -15.31
C HIS A 381 -36.50 23.29 -15.17
N VAL A 382 -35.39 24.01 -15.37
CA VAL A 382 -34.05 23.57 -14.96
C VAL A 382 -33.63 24.37 -13.73
N VAL A 383 -33.23 23.67 -12.68
CA VAL A 383 -32.90 24.27 -11.38
C VAL A 383 -31.48 23.89 -10.96
N VAL A 384 -30.86 24.70 -10.12
CA VAL A 384 -29.58 24.40 -9.47
C VAL A 384 -29.84 23.94 -8.03
N ALA A 385 -29.26 22.79 -7.65
CA ALA A 385 -29.17 22.35 -6.27
C ALA A 385 -28.02 23.08 -5.57
N GLY A 386 -28.33 24.14 -4.83
CA GLY A 386 -27.34 25.00 -4.17
C GLY A 386 -26.45 24.31 -3.13
N ASP A 387 -26.83 23.12 -2.67
CA ASP A 387 -26.12 22.27 -1.73
C ASP A 387 -25.30 21.14 -2.39
N ALA A 388 -25.34 21.02 -3.72
CA ALA A 388 -24.54 20.08 -4.51
C ALA A 388 -23.28 20.77 -5.06
N ILE A 389 -22.18 20.84 -4.31
CA ILE A 389 -20.98 21.57 -4.76
C ILE A 389 -20.12 20.74 -5.74
N ALA A 390 -19.77 21.34 -6.87
CA ALA A 390 -18.71 20.87 -7.77
C ALA A 390 -17.84 22.07 -8.23
N VAL A 391 -16.64 21.81 -8.75
CA VAL A 391 -15.73 22.85 -9.29
C VAL A 391 -15.33 22.50 -10.73
N HIS A 392 -15.55 23.42 -11.66
CA HIS A 392 -15.20 23.31 -13.07
C HIS A 392 -13.92 24.11 -13.37
N TYR A 393 -12.92 23.52 -14.03
CA TYR A 393 -11.59 24.11 -14.13
C TYR A 393 -11.52 25.35 -15.05
N ALA A 394 -11.91 25.24 -16.32
CA ALA A 394 -11.79 26.36 -17.24
C ALA A 394 -12.63 26.23 -18.51
N PHE A 395 -13.46 27.22 -18.79
CA PHE A 395 -14.11 27.36 -20.09
C PHE A 395 -13.08 27.58 -21.20
N ARG A 396 -13.44 27.21 -22.44
CA ARG A 396 -12.55 27.36 -23.60
C ARG A 396 -11.92 28.76 -23.72
N PRO A 397 -12.65 29.90 -23.54
CA PRO A 397 -12.05 31.23 -23.61
C PRO A 397 -11.02 31.48 -22.49
N GLN A 398 -11.31 31.12 -21.25
CA GLN A 398 -10.38 31.19 -20.10
C GLN A 398 -9.10 30.37 -20.37
N ARG A 399 -9.25 29.18 -20.97
CA ARG A 399 -8.14 28.24 -21.28
C ARG A 399 -7.24 28.71 -22.42
N ILE A 400 -7.79 29.31 -23.47
CA ILE A 400 -7.02 29.81 -24.63
C ILE A 400 -6.58 31.27 -24.49
N ALA A 401 -6.90 31.92 -23.36
CA ALA A 401 -6.50 33.30 -23.09
C ALA A 401 -4.99 33.46 -23.27
N HIS A 402 -4.58 34.50 -24.01
CA HIS A 402 -3.17 34.80 -24.31
C HIS A 402 -2.41 33.60 -24.90
N ASP A 403 -3.01 32.91 -25.88
CA ASP A 403 -2.45 31.71 -26.55
C ASP A 403 -2.13 30.55 -25.58
N GLY A 404 -2.85 30.45 -24.47
CA GLY A 404 -2.62 29.47 -23.40
C GLY A 404 -1.82 29.99 -22.21
N HIS A 405 -1.39 31.25 -22.24
CA HIS A 405 -0.73 31.93 -21.12
C HIS A 405 -1.75 32.61 -20.18
N GLY A 406 -2.75 31.84 -19.73
CA GLY A 406 -3.80 32.26 -18.80
C GLY A 406 -3.90 31.30 -17.62
N ILE A 407 -5.10 30.74 -17.40
CA ILE A 407 -5.37 29.79 -16.29
C ILE A 407 -4.48 28.55 -16.33
N THR A 408 -4.11 28.08 -17.52
CA THR A 408 -3.22 26.94 -17.77
C THR A 408 -1.76 27.14 -17.35
N ASP A 409 -1.34 28.38 -17.10
CA ASP A 409 -0.02 28.70 -16.57
C ASP A 409 -0.01 28.90 -15.03
N THR A 410 -1.12 28.62 -14.34
CA THR A 410 -1.20 28.60 -12.86
C THR A 410 -0.79 27.24 -12.27
N ASP A 411 -0.51 27.18 -10.97
CA ASP A 411 -0.31 25.90 -10.24
C ASP A 411 -1.64 25.19 -9.86
N LEU A 412 -2.80 25.68 -10.29
CA LEU A 412 -4.11 25.19 -9.83
C LEU A 412 -4.36 23.72 -10.16
N LEU A 413 -3.99 23.25 -11.37
CA LEU A 413 -4.17 21.84 -11.71
C LEU A 413 -3.30 20.93 -10.83
N GLU A 414 -2.08 21.36 -10.47
CA GLU A 414 -1.21 20.64 -9.53
C GLU A 414 -1.83 20.60 -8.13
N ARG A 415 -2.49 21.69 -7.69
CA ARG A 415 -3.22 21.74 -6.42
C ARG A 415 -4.42 20.80 -6.38
N TYR A 416 -5.30 20.85 -7.39
CA TYR A 416 -6.42 19.90 -7.45
C TYR A 416 -5.95 18.45 -7.57
N THR A 417 -4.84 18.19 -8.29
CA THR A 417 -4.19 16.87 -8.34
C THR A 417 -3.68 16.41 -6.96
N ALA A 418 -3.08 17.32 -6.18
CA ALA A 418 -2.60 17.00 -4.83
C ALA A 418 -3.76 16.70 -3.87
N TYR A 419 -4.83 17.50 -3.90
CA TYR A 419 -6.05 17.23 -3.12
C TYR A 419 -6.74 15.92 -3.53
N ALA A 420 -6.91 15.69 -4.82
CA ALA A 420 -7.52 14.47 -5.36
C ALA A 420 -6.78 13.19 -4.92
N LYS A 421 -5.46 13.25 -4.77
CA LYS A 421 -4.63 12.15 -4.24
C LYS A 421 -4.80 11.95 -2.74
N GLU A 422 -4.89 13.04 -1.96
CA GLU A 422 -5.16 12.99 -0.51
C GLU A 422 -6.53 12.37 -0.20
N MET A 423 -7.52 12.53 -1.09
CA MET A 423 -8.88 12.01 -0.93
C MET A 423 -9.12 10.61 -1.53
N SER A 424 -8.08 9.92 -2.01
CA SER A 424 -8.21 8.71 -2.82
C SER A 424 -8.10 7.44 -1.96
N PRO A 425 -8.95 6.40 -2.16
CA PRO A 425 -8.93 5.19 -1.33
C PRO A 425 -7.58 4.44 -1.43
N VAL A 426 -7.29 3.59 -0.44
CA VAL A 426 -6.07 2.76 -0.49
C VAL A 426 -6.09 1.86 -1.73
N LEU A 427 -4.98 1.81 -2.46
CA LEU A 427 -4.92 1.03 -3.70
C LEU A 427 -5.23 -0.45 -3.43
N PRO A 428 -5.99 -1.10 -4.31
CA PRO A 428 -6.34 -2.51 -4.17
C PRO A 428 -5.10 -3.40 -4.25
N TRP A 429 -5.23 -4.59 -3.65
CA TRP A 429 -4.28 -5.67 -3.78
C TRP A 429 -4.26 -6.21 -5.22
N ALA A 430 -3.10 -6.67 -5.69
CA ALA A 430 -3.02 -7.45 -6.92
C ALA A 430 -3.73 -8.81 -6.76
N PHE A 431 -3.56 -9.45 -5.59
CA PHE A 431 -4.28 -10.66 -5.19
C PHE A 431 -4.70 -10.53 -3.71
N PRO A 432 -5.94 -10.10 -3.40
CA PRO A 432 -6.38 -9.85 -2.04
C PRO A 432 -6.19 -11.07 -1.13
N PRO A 433 -5.65 -10.91 0.10
CA PRO A 433 -5.53 -12.00 1.05
C PRO A 433 -6.92 -12.54 1.45
N LEU A 434 -6.95 -13.77 1.95
CA LEU A 434 -8.15 -14.34 2.58
C LEU A 434 -8.13 -14.07 4.09
N PRO A 435 -9.29 -13.87 4.75
CA PRO A 435 -9.36 -13.69 6.19
C PRO A 435 -8.72 -14.86 6.94
N VAL A 436 -7.99 -14.58 8.02
CA VAL A 436 -7.43 -15.61 8.91
C VAL A 436 -8.51 -16.63 9.31
N GLY A 437 -8.14 -17.93 9.34
CA GLY A 437 -9.08 -19.03 9.60
C GLY A 437 -9.80 -19.59 8.37
N SER A 438 -9.77 -18.89 7.21
CA SER A 438 -10.26 -19.45 5.93
C SER A 438 -9.37 -20.58 5.38
N ILE A 439 -8.15 -20.71 5.91
CA ILE A 439 -7.12 -21.65 5.46
C ILE A 439 -6.65 -22.46 6.68
N THR A 440 -6.59 -23.79 6.53
CA THR A 440 -6.09 -24.74 7.54
C THR A 440 -4.95 -25.58 6.94
N PRO A 441 -3.99 -26.07 7.74
CA PRO A 441 -2.85 -26.81 7.22
C PRO A 441 -3.19 -28.29 6.97
N GLU A 442 -2.49 -28.92 6.02
CA GLU A 442 -2.55 -30.36 5.80
C GLU A 442 -1.14 -30.96 5.89
N GLY A 443 -1.04 -32.29 5.77
CA GLY A 443 0.24 -32.99 5.58
C GLY A 443 1.31 -32.62 6.61
N TRP A 444 2.51 -32.31 6.11
CA TRP A 444 3.66 -31.96 6.95
C TRP A 444 3.52 -30.60 7.64
N LEU A 445 2.90 -29.62 6.98
CA LEU A 445 2.74 -28.27 7.53
C LEU A 445 1.81 -28.28 8.75
N ARG A 446 0.82 -29.18 8.77
CA ARG A 446 0.01 -29.44 9.98
C ARG A 446 0.88 -30.00 11.11
N GLY A 447 1.83 -30.89 10.81
CA GLY A 447 2.79 -31.40 11.77
C GLY A 447 3.68 -30.32 12.38
N GLU A 448 4.26 -29.43 11.55
CA GLU A 448 5.08 -28.30 12.03
C GLU A 448 4.28 -27.35 12.95
N LEU A 449 3.05 -27.02 12.57
CA LEU A 449 2.19 -26.15 13.37
C LEU A 449 1.76 -26.84 14.67
N GLN A 450 1.50 -28.14 14.65
CA GLN A 450 1.24 -28.93 15.87
C GLN A 450 2.46 -29.01 16.79
N ALA A 451 3.67 -29.18 16.24
CA ALA A 451 4.92 -29.11 17.00
C ALA A 451 5.12 -27.72 17.61
N MET A 452 4.89 -26.64 16.86
CA MET A 452 4.92 -25.27 17.36
C MET A 452 3.92 -25.04 18.50
N ALA A 453 2.68 -25.54 18.38
CA ALA A 453 1.64 -25.44 19.40
C ALA A 453 1.91 -26.28 20.66
N ALA A 454 2.71 -27.34 20.55
CA ALA A 454 3.18 -28.20 21.65
C ALA A 454 4.59 -27.81 22.17
N GLY A 455 5.27 -26.89 21.50
CA GLY A 455 6.59 -26.33 21.84
C GLY A 455 6.49 -24.98 22.54
N LEU A 456 7.54 -24.16 22.44
CA LEU A 456 7.62 -22.86 23.12
C LEU A 456 6.42 -21.95 22.82
N ALA A 457 6.11 -21.76 21.53
CA ALA A 457 5.07 -20.83 21.07
C ALA A 457 3.71 -21.04 21.77
N GLY A 458 3.27 -22.30 21.89
CA GLY A 458 2.01 -22.64 22.55
C GLY A 458 2.08 -22.72 24.08
N HIS A 459 3.25 -22.63 24.71
CA HIS A 459 3.44 -22.78 26.15
C HIS A 459 4.06 -21.55 26.85
N GLU A 460 4.49 -20.52 26.12
CA GLU A 460 5.03 -19.29 26.69
C GLU A 460 4.05 -18.60 27.67
N HIS A 461 2.74 -18.61 27.42
CA HIS A 461 1.75 -18.08 28.36
C HIS A 461 1.58 -18.95 29.62
N ASP A 462 2.03 -20.20 29.62
CA ASP A 462 1.93 -21.10 30.77
C ASP A 462 3.11 -20.91 31.74
N PHE A 463 4.30 -20.52 31.26
CA PHE A 463 5.51 -20.39 32.08
C PHE A 463 6.46 -19.23 31.79
N TYR A 464 6.46 -18.64 30.59
CA TYR A 464 7.52 -17.70 30.20
C TYR A 464 7.24 -16.29 30.76
N PRO A 465 8.09 -15.73 31.65
CA PRO A 465 7.71 -14.55 32.43
C PRO A 465 7.40 -13.28 31.61
N TYR A 466 7.92 -13.17 30.39
CA TYR A 466 7.65 -12.02 29.51
C TYR A 466 6.30 -12.09 28.78
N VAL A 467 5.65 -13.26 28.81
CA VAL A 467 4.29 -13.48 28.29
C VAL A 467 3.31 -13.71 29.44
N LYS A 468 3.54 -14.72 30.28
CA LYS A 468 2.69 -15.09 31.43
C LYS A 468 2.50 -13.94 32.43
N ASP A 469 3.59 -13.35 32.90
CA ASP A 469 3.62 -12.33 33.94
C ASP A 469 3.80 -10.91 33.35
N SER A 470 3.46 -10.76 32.07
CA SER A 470 3.71 -9.54 31.29
C SER A 470 3.03 -8.31 31.88
N LYS A 471 3.69 -7.16 31.79
CA LYS A 471 3.12 -5.84 32.14
C LYS A 471 1.79 -5.55 31.41
N TRP A 472 1.60 -6.09 30.21
CA TRP A 472 0.34 -5.98 29.45
C TRP A 472 -0.86 -6.62 30.17
N LEU A 473 -0.61 -7.67 30.96
CA LEU A 473 -1.61 -8.36 31.78
C LEU A 473 -1.70 -7.80 33.21
N GLY A 474 -0.92 -6.76 33.52
CA GLY A 474 -0.78 -6.18 34.86
C GLY A 474 0.20 -6.92 35.77
N GLY A 475 1.03 -7.81 35.22
CA GLY A 475 2.21 -8.29 35.91
C GLY A 475 3.34 -7.25 35.90
N GLY A 476 4.57 -7.70 36.17
CA GLY A 476 5.73 -6.81 36.36
C GLY A 476 6.84 -6.96 35.33
N THR A 477 6.83 -8.03 34.53
CA THR A 477 7.98 -8.44 33.73
C THR A 477 7.86 -8.02 32.27
N ASP A 478 8.98 -7.53 31.73
CA ASP A 478 9.29 -7.41 30.31
C ASP A 478 10.81 -7.37 30.17
N TYR A 479 11.37 -7.81 29.04
CA TYR A 479 12.83 -7.84 28.83
C TYR A 479 13.38 -6.49 28.36
N SER A 480 12.52 -5.59 27.86
CA SER A 480 12.92 -4.26 27.38
C SER A 480 11.93 -3.17 27.79
N VAL A 481 12.31 -1.91 27.57
CA VAL A 481 11.44 -0.73 27.75
C VAL A 481 10.48 -0.52 26.58
N LEU A 482 10.63 -1.28 25.49
CA LEU A 482 9.72 -1.27 24.33
C LEU A 482 8.39 -1.97 24.65
N ASN A 483 8.39 -2.83 25.68
CA ASN A 483 7.29 -3.69 26.10
C ASN A 483 6.70 -4.52 24.94
N GLU A 484 7.55 -5.18 24.16
CA GLU A 484 7.17 -5.81 22.88
C GLU A 484 6.97 -7.34 22.96
N ALA A 485 7.31 -7.96 24.10
CA ALA A 485 7.35 -9.42 24.25
C ALA A 485 6.00 -10.11 24.00
N LEU A 486 5.02 -9.85 24.87
CA LEU A 486 3.66 -10.36 24.71
C LEU A 486 3.00 -9.92 23.39
N PRO A 487 3.14 -8.66 22.92
CA PRO A 487 2.67 -8.24 21.60
C PRO A 487 3.16 -9.11 20.44
N TYR A 488 4.44 -9.45 20.38
CA TYR A 488 4.98 -10.33 19.32
C TYR A 488 4.43 -11.76 19.42
N TRP A 489 4.45 -12.33 20.62
CA TRP A 489 3.89 -13.66 20.86
C TRP A 489 2.40 -13.72 20.46
N PHE A 490 1.60 -12.71 20.83
CA PHE A 490 0.19 -12.59 20.49
C PHE A 490 -0.04 -12.49 18.96
N ASN A 491 0.78 -11.70 18.27
CA ASN A 491 0.77 -11.54 16.81
C ASN A 491 1.01 -12.87 16.05
N GLY A 492 1.80 -13.78 16.63
CA GLY A 492 2.03 -15.13 16.10
C GLY A 492 1.02 -16.18 16.58
N LEU A 493 0.57 -16.11 17.84
CA LEU A 493 -0.34 -17.08 18.42
C LEU A 493 -1.76 -16.98 17.84
N VAL A 494 -2.24 -15.77 17.52
CA VAL A 494 -3.57 -15.57 16.92
C VAL A 494 -3.77 -16.45 15.67
N PRO A 495 -2.96 -16.34 14.59
CA PRO A 495 -3.13 -17.21 13.44
C PRO A 495 -2.89 -18.68 13.79
N LEU A 496 -1.88 -19.03 14.62
CA LEU A 496 -1.61 -20.42 15.02
C LEU A 496 -2.84 -21.11 15.65
N ALA A 497 -3.48 -20.43 16.61
CA ALA A 497 -4.64 -20.91 17.34
C ALA A 497 -5.84 -21.17 16.42
N TYR A 498 -6.05 -20.31 15.43
CA TYR A 498 -7.20 -20.41 14.53
C TYR A 498 -7.00 -21.38 13.37
N VAL A 499 -5.82 -21.44 12.75
CA VAL A 499 -5.57 -22.38 11.64
C VAL A 499 -5.50 -23.85 12.08
N LEU A 500 -5.16 -24.11 13.35
CA LEU A 500 -5.21 -25.45 13.96
C LEU A 500 -6.56 -25.81 14.59
N ASP A 501 -7.45 -24.84 14.77
CA ASP A 501 -8.66 -24.96 15.60
C ASP A 501 -8.38 -25.39 17.06
N ASP A 502 -7.27 -24.90 17.64
CA ASP A 502 -6.87 -25.28 19.00
C ASP A 502 -7.64 -24.46 20.06
N ALA A 503 -8.51 -25.15 20.80
CA ALA A 503 -9.34 -24.53 21.83
C ALA A 503 -8.56 -23.94 23.03
N ARG A 504 -7.40 -24.51 23.38
CA ARG A 504 -6.54 -24.00 24.47
C ARG A 504 -5.86 -22.69 24.04
N LEU A 505 -5.27 -22.68 22.85
CA LEU A 505 -4.62 -21.48 22.32
C LEU A 505 -5.63 -20.37 22.03
N LYS A 506 -6.82 -20.70 21.49
CA LYS A 506 -7.92 -19.73 21.35
C LYS A 506 -8.33 -19.13 22.70
N GLY A 507 -8.38 -19.95 23.75
CA GLY A 507 -8.63 -19.49 25.13
C GLY A 507 -7.55 -18.52 25.64
N GLN A 508 -6.26 -18.81 25.42
CA GLN A 508 -5.16 -17.90 25.75
C GLN A 508 -5.27 -16.57 24.98
N VAL A 509 -5.48 -16.63 23.65
CA VAL A 509 -5.69 -15.45 22.79
C VAL A 509 -6.84 -14.58 23.29
N HIS A 510 -8.02 -15.17 23.56
CA HIS A 510 -9.18 -14.43 24.05
C HIS A 510 -8.93 -13.83 25.45
N SER A 511 -8.31 -14.59 26.35
CA SER A 511 -7.94 -14.11 27.70
C SER A 511 -7.03 -12.88 27.63
N VAL A 512 -6.00 -12.93 26.79
CA VAL A 512 -5.03 -11.83 26.60
C VAL A 512 -5.70 -10.62 25.96
N ALA A 513 -6.45 -10.81 24.87
CA ALA A 513 -7.18 -9.74 24.19
C ALA A 513 -8.19 -9.07 25.12
N SER A 514 -9.04 -9.83 25.81
CA SER A 514 -10.00 -9.28 26.80
C SER A 514 -9.28 -8.55 27.93
N THR A 515 -8.18 -9.09 28.46
CA THR A 515 -7.44 -8.47 29.57
C THR A 515 -6.84 -7.13 29.15
N VAL A 516 -6.15 -7.05 28.01
CA VAL A 516 -5.54 -5.80 27.53
C VAL A 516 -6.60 -4.76 27.15
N LEU A 517 -7.65 -5.17 26.41
CA LEU A 517 -8.69 -4.25 25.96
C LEU A 517 -9.55 -3.72 27.12
N SER A 518 -9.83 -4.53 28.16
CA SER A 518 -10.51 -4.07 29.38
C SER A 518 -9.74 -3.01 30.17
N ARG A 519 -8.45 -2.80 29.85
CA ARG A 519 -7.53 -1.85 30.48
C ARG A 519 -7.13 -0.71 29.55
N GLN A 520 -7.75 -0.58 28.37
CA GLN A 520 -7.52 0.57 27.50
C GLN A 520 -7.88 1.86 28.26
N GLY A 521 -6.95 2.81 28.28
CA GLY A 521 -7.12 4.09 28.97
C GLY A 521 -8.35 4.85 28.51
N GLU A 522 -8.91 5.70 29.36
CA GLU A 522 -10.06 6.55 29.02
C GLU A 522 -9.80 7.40 27.76
N ASP A 523 -8.56 7.84 27.60
CA ASP A 523 -8.04 8.60 26.45
C ASP A 523 -7.81 7.77 25.17
N GLY A 524 -7.80 6.44 25.26
CA GLY A 524 -7.55 5.52 24.14
C GLY A 524 -6.23 4.74 24.20
N TRP A 525 -5.37 4.96 25.19
CA TRP A 525 -4.07 4.31 25.27
C TRP A 525 -4.19 2.80 25.51
N VAL A 526 -3.49 1.98 24.72
CA VAL A 526 -3.50 0.51 24.83
C VAL A 526 -2.18 0.04 25.45
N GLY A 527 -2.24 -0.86 26.43
CA GLY A 527 -1.05 -1.50 27.03
C GLY A 527 -0.23 -0.61 27.99
N PRO A 528 0.92 -1.11 28.50
CA PRO A 528 1.70 -0.49 29.56
C PRO A 528 2.55 0.68 29.07
N GLU A 529 2.53 1.80 29.80
CA GLU A 529 3.45 2.93 29.57
C GLU A 529 4.90 2.54 29.89
N ALA A 530 5.85 3.25 29.29
CA ALA A 530 7.27 3.15 29.61
C ALA A 530 7.58 3.85 30.96
N PRO A 531 8.77 3.63 31.55
CA PRO A 531 9.13 4.26 32.83
C PRO A 531 8.95 5.78 32.81
N GLY A 532 8.32 6.33 33.86
CA GLY A 532 7.99 7.75 33.94
C GLY A 532 6.63 8.15 33.35
N SER A 533 5.76 7.18 33.01
CA SER A 533 4.51 7.41 32.26
C SER A 533 4.72 7.93 30.83
N ASP A 534 5.87 7.58 30.25
CA ASP A 534 6.19 7.91 28.87
C ASP A 534 5.48 6.96 27.90
N ARG A 535 5.10 7.48 26.74
CA ARG A 535 4.37 6.73 25.72
C ARG A 535 5.25 6.47 24.51
N ASN A 536 5.18 5.26 23.99
CA ASN A 536 5.89 4.84 22.78
C ASN A 536 4.99 3.88 21.98
N PHE A 537 4.84 4.16 20.69
CA PHE A 537 3.89 3.44 19.82
C PHE A 537 4.35 2.03 19.46
N TRP A 538 5.66 1.73 19.47
CA TRP A 538 6.21 0.54 18.83
C TRP A 538 5.62 -0.78 19.36
N GLY A 539 5.59 -0.99 20.69
CA GLY A 539 5.01 -2.21 21.27
C GLY A 539 3.52 -2.43 20.98
N ARG A 540 2.79 -1.39 20.53
CA ARG A 540 1.38 -1.50 20.14
C ARG A 540 1.23 -2.07 18.74
N THR A 541 2.14 -1.74 17.82
CA THR A 541 2.08 -2.18 16.42
C THR A 541 1.90 -3.70 16.27
N PRO A 542 2.74 -4.59 16.84
CA PRO A 542 2.52 -6.03 16.75
C PRO A 542 1.27 -6.49 17.51
N PHE A 543 0.89 -5.86 18.62
CA PHE A 543 -0.35 -6.20 19.33
C PHE A 543 -1.59 -5.92 18.50
N LEU A 544 -1.65 -4.75 17.85
CA LEU A 544 -2.73 -4.34 16.96
C LEU A 544 -2.79 -5.24 15.71
N LEU A 545 -1.65 -5.63 15.13
CA LEU A 545 -1.60 -6.64 14.06
C LEU A 545 -2.15 -8.01 14.53
N GLY A 546 -1.96 -8.38 15.80
CA GLY A 546 -2.62 -9.55 16.39
C GLY A 546 -4.15 -9.36 16.51
N LEU A 547 -4.60 -8.15 16.86
CA LEU A 547 -6.04 -7.86 16.97
C LEU A 547 -6.75 -7.86 15.61
N THR A 548 -6.15 -7.32 14.54
CA THR A 548 -6.78 -7.36 13.20
C THR A 548 -6.95 -8.81 12.72
N GLN A 549 -5.93 -9.65 12.90
CA GLN A 549 -6.01 -11.09 12.62
C GLN A 549 -7.08 -11.79 13.49
N LEU A 550 -7.29 -11.37 14.75
CA LEU A 550 -8.33 -11.92 15.63
C LEU A 550 -9.74 -11.49 15.20
N ALA A 551 -9.89 -10.24 14.75
CA ALA A 551 -11.12 -9.71 14.19
C ALA A 551 -11.52 -10.42 12.89
N GLU A 552 -10.57 -10.75 12.02
CA GLU A 552 -10.82 -11.58 10.83
C GLU A 552 -11.22 -13.02 11.21
N ALA A 553 -10.43 -13.66 12.09
CA ALA A 553 -10.62 -15.07 12.44
C ALA A 553 -11.88 -15.37 13.25
N ASN A 554 -12.47 -14.35 13.88
CA ASN A 554 -13.74 -14.45 14.59
C ASN A 554 -14.52 -13.12 14.51
N ALA A 555 -14.99 -12.81 13.30
CA ALA A 555 -15.72 -11.57 13.03
C ALA A 555 -16.92 -11.37 13.97
N THR A 556 -17.72 -12.41 14.21
CA THR A 556 -18.93 -12.33 15.06
C THR A 556 -18.61 -11.98 16.53
N GLY A 557 -17.46 -12.40 17.04
CA GLY A 557 -17.07 -12.18 18.45
C GLY A 557 -16.18 -10.95 18.68
N TRP A 558 -15.31 -10.60 17.73
CA TRP A 558 -14.22 -9.66 17.95
C TRP A 558 -14.19 -8.45 17.02
N HIS A 559 -14.84 -8.48 15.86
CA HIS A 559 -14.69 -7.43 14.84
C HIS A 559 -14.96 -6.02 15.39
N GLN A 560 -16.18 -5.78 15.89
CA GLN A 560 -16.55 -4.45 16.41
C GLN A 560 -15.69 -4.03 17.59
N VAL A 561 -15.36 -4.95 18.51
CA VAL A 561 -14.55 -4.66 19.70
C VAL A 561 -13.14 -4.22 19.32
N VAL A 562 -12.55 -4.87 18.31
CA VAL A 562 -11.23 -4.51 17.77
C VAL A 562 -11.30 -3.18 17.02
N VAL A 563 -12.31 -2.97 16.17
CA VAL A 563 -12.52 -1.71 15.45
C VAL A 563 -12.66 -0.54 16.42
N ASP A 564 -13.57 -0.62 17.39
CA ASP A 564 -13.84 0.43 18.38
C ASP A 564 -12.58 0.79 19.19
N SER A 565 -11.88 -0.23 19.72
CA SER A 565 -10.64 -0.04 20.47
C SER A 565 -9.53 0.58 19.63
N THR A 566 -9.36 0.11 18.39
CA THR A 566 -8.25 0.54 17.52
C THR A 566 -8.50 1.95 16.97
N LEU A 567 -9.76 2.30 16.67
CA LEU A 567 -10.15 3.69 16.38
C LEU A 567 -9.91 4.61 17.57
N LYS A 568 -10.27 4.17 18.79
CA LYS A 568 -9.99 4.95 20.01
C LYS A 568 -8.48 5.17 20.21
N TYR A 569 -7.66 4.16 19.91
CA TYR A 569 -6.20 4.29 19.91
C TYR A 569 -5.70 5.28 18.85
N PHE A 570 -6.18 5.21 17.61
CA PHE A 570 -5.71 6.12 16.55
C PHE A 570 -6.18 7.56 16.72
N ARG A 571 -7.37 7.81 17.28
CA ARG A 571 -7.78 9.17 17.72
C ARG A 571 -6.79 9.77 18.73
N LEU A 572 -6.25 8.94 19.64
CA LEU A 572 -5.21 9.37 20.58
C LEU A 572 -3.85 9.54 19.88
N ALA A 573 -3.43 8.58 19.06
CA ALA A 573 -2.16 8.64 18.34
C ALA A 573 -2.09 9.87 17.43
N HIS A 574 -3.18 10.18 16.71
CA HIS A 574 -3.35 11.41 15.92
C HIS A 574 -3.13 12.67 16.75
N LYS A 575 -3.79 12.78 17.91
CA LYS A 575 -3.62 13.90 18.85
C LYS A 575 -2.18 14.03 19.36
N MET A 576 -1.53 12.91 19.65
CA MET A 576 -0.12 12.86 20.09
C MET A 576 0.85 13.25 18.96
N LEU A 577 0.59 12.81 17.73
CA LEU A 577 1.36 13.21 16.55
C LEU A 577 1.24 14.73 16.29
N LYS A 578 0.04 15.31 16.42
CA LYS A 578 -0.15 16.76 16.38
C LYS A 578 0.55 17.51 17.51
N ASN A 579 0.87 16.85 18.62
CA ASN A 579 1.66 17.39 19.72
C ASN A 579 3.18 17.17 19.48
N ASP A 580 3.70 17.72 18.37
CA ASP A 580 5.11 17.60 17.95
C ASP A 580 5.63 16.16 17.82
N GLY A 581 4.79 15.20 17.43
CA GLY A 581 5.19 13.80 17.26
C GLY A 581 5.44 13.02 18.56
N GLU A 582 4.71 13.36 19.63
CA GLU A 582 4.81 12.72 20.94
C GLU A 582 4.69 11.19 20.87
N GLY A 583 5.68 10.48 21.43
CA GLY A 583 5.73 9.01 21.46
C GLY A 583 6.08 8.32 20.13
N TYR A 584 6.40 9.11 19.09
CA TYR A 584 6.83 8.61 17.77
C TYR A 584 8.15 9.21 17.29
N THR A 585 8.30 10.55 17.32
CA THR A 585 9.57 11.25 17.08
C THR A 585 10.14 11.88 18.35
N GLN A 586 9.28 12.27 19.28
CA GLN A 586 9.63 12.81 20.59
C GLN A 586 9.34 11.79 21.69
N CYS A 587 10.35 10.99 22.03
CA CYS A 587 10.37 10.15 23.23
C CYS A 587 11.06 10.95 24.35
N LYS A 588 10.36 11.25 25.46
CA LYS A 588 10.84 12.24 26.46
C LYS A 588 11.90 11.66 27.39
N TRP A 589 11.85 10.36 27.69
CA TRP A 589 12.76 9.67 28.58
C TRP A 589 13.79 8.83 27.82
N ASN A 590 15.08 9.14 28.01
CA ASN A 590 16.20 8.28 27.62
C ASN A 590 16.30 7.12 28.63
N PRO A 591 16.30 5.83 28.24
CA PRO A 591 16.61 5.28 26.90
C PRO A 591 15.45 4.77 26.02
N ILE A 592 14.29 5.42 25.96
CA ILE A 592 13.26 5.04 24.96
C ILE A 592 13.72 5.49 23.57
N ASP A 593 14.06 4.52 22.73
CA ASP A 593 14.43 4.78 21.34
C ASP A 593 13.20 4.79 20.43
N CYS A 594 12.83 5.99 19.98
CA CYS A 594 11.79 6.26 18.99
C CYS A 594 12.14 5.71 17.58
N SER A 595 13.41 5.40 17.27
CA SER A 595 13.86 4.96 15.93
C SER A 595 13.21 3.64 15.49
N TRP A 596 13.02 2.70 16.43
CA TRP A 596 12.43 1.39 16.20
C TRP A 596 10.99 1.43 15.66
N GLY A 597 10.21 2.43 16.09
CA GLY A 597 8.86 2.67 15.57
C GLY A 597 8.87 3.35 14.21
N GLN A 598 9.75 4.34 14.00
CA GLN A 598 9.87 5.06 12.74
C GLN A 598 10.36 4.18 11.58
N VAL A 599 11.40 3.37 11.80
CA VAL A 599 11.95 2.49 10.75
C VAL A 599 11.01 1.34 10.36
N ARG A 600 10.01 1.05 11.20
CA ARG A 600 8.96 0.04 10.98
C ARG A 600 7.55 0.65 10.82
N VAL A 601 7.47 1.95 10.52
CA VAL A 601 6.19 2.69 10.47
C VAL A 601 5.14 2.05 9.55
N HIS A 602 5.58 1.39 8.48
CA HIS A 602 4.73 0.67 7.55
C HIS A 602 3.87 -0.42 8.23
N ASP A 603 4.37 -1.09 9.29
CA ASP A 603 3.58 -2.08 10.04
C ASP A 603 2.45 -1.43 10.85
N THR A 604 2.61 -0.17 11.27
CA THR A 604 1.53 0.61 11.91
C THR A 604 0.52 1.09 10.86
N ILE A 605 1.01 1.52 9.70
CA ILE A 605 0.18 1.93 8.56
C ILE A 605 -0.69 0.76 8.06
N LEU A 606 -0.21 -0.49 8.11
CA LEU A 606 -1.02 -1.67 7.78
C LEU A 606 -2.28 -1.81 8.67
N VAL A 607 -2.19 -1.48 9.96
CA VAL A 607 -3.37 -1.48 10.86
C VAL A 607 -4.36 -0.38 10.46
N ILE A 608 -3.87 0.78 10.02
CA ILE A 608 -4.73 1.87 9.55
C ILE A 608 -5.41 1.50 8.22
N GLN A 609 -4.66 0.94 7.27
CA GLN A 609 -5.21 0.46 6.00
C GLN A 609 -6.26 -0.64 6.25
N TRP A 610 -6.01 -1.55 7.20
CA TRP A 610 -7.01 -2.55 7.60
C TRP A 610 -8.30 -1.92 8.12
N LEU A 611 -8.23 -0.88 8.96
CA LEU A 611 -9.42 -0.14 9.42
C LEU A 611 -10.18 0.51 8.26
N LEU A 612 -9.46 1.17 7.33
CA LEU A 612 -10.06 1.80 6.15
C LEU A 612 -10.74 0.77 5.22
N GLU A 613 -10.26 -0.47 5.19
CA GLU A 613 -10.81 -1.56 4.36
C GLU A 613 -11.93 -2.36 5.06
N HIS A 614 -12.01 -2.37 6.40
CA HIS A 614 -12.86 -3.30 7.15
C HIS A 614 -13.83 -2.66 8.15
N ALA A 615 -13.70 -1.37 8.49
CA ALA A 615 -14.58 -0.71 9.46
C ALA A 615 -15.65 0.18 8.79
N GLU A 616 -16.86 0.22 9.37
CA GLU A 616 -17.85 1.26 9.06
C GLU A 616 -17.44 2.59 9.71
N LEU A 617 -16.63 3.38 8.99
CA LEU A 617 -16.05 4.63 9.51
C LEU A 617 -17.02 5.81 9.43
N GLN A 618 -16.98 6.67 10.46
CA GLN A 618 -17.53 8.02 10.35
C GLN A 618 -16.54 8.91 9.59
N SER A 619 -17.02 9.91 8.84
CA SER A 619 -16.15 10.79 8.03
C SER A 619 -15.04 11.49 8.85
N ALA A 620 -15.29 11.76 10.13
CA ALA A 620 -14.27 12.33 11.03
C ALA A 620 -13.19 11.32 11.43
N ASP A 621 -13.52 10.03 11.53
CA ASP A 621 -12.57 8.96 11.81
C ASP A 621 -11.74 8.61 10.57
N ASP A 622 -12.37 8.55 9.39
CA ASP A 622 -11.68 8.40 8.10
C ASP A 622 -10.61 9.49 7.92
N ALA A 623 -10.98 10.76 8.05
CA ALA A 623 -10.03 11.88 7.98
C ALA A 623 -8.91 11.80 9.03
N VAL A 624 -9.22 11.36 10.26
CA VAL A 624 -8.21 11.14 11.32
C VAL A 624 -7.24 10.02 10.92
N LEU A 625 -7.71 8.92 10.32
CA LEU A 625 -6.87 7.81 9.89
C LEU A 625 -5.94 8.20 8.73
N TRP A 626 -6.45 8.91 7.72
CA TRP A 626 -5.64 9.44 6.61
C TRP A 626 -4.57 10.42 7.10
N GLU A 627 -4.94 11.46 7.86
CA GLU A 627 -3.98 12.42 8.41
C GLU A 627 -2.97 11.75 9.36
N THR A 628 -3.36 10.65 10.03
CA THR A 628 -2.43 9.84 10.83
C THR A 628 -1.40 9.11 9.96
N MET A 629 -1.79 8.52 8.82
CA MET A 629 -0.82 7.89 7.90
C MET A 629 0.16 8.92 7.34
N ASP A 630 -0.32 10.10 6.94
CA ASP A 630 0.52 11.20 6.45
C ASP A 630 1.51 11.66 7.52
N MET A 631 1.03 11.98 8.74
CA MET A 631 1.90 12.39 9.84
C MET A 631 2.93 11.31 10.20
N LEU A 632 2.52 10.03 10.29
CA LEU A 632 3.44 8.92 10.56
C LEU A 632 4.54 8.81 9.50
N TYR A 633 4.18 8.93 8.22
CA TYR A 633 5.12 8.85 7.11
C TYR A 633 6.03 10.10 7.02
N ASP A 634 5.49 11.31 7.17
CA ASP A 634 6.25 12.56 7.01
C ASP A 634 7.13 12.92 8.20
N MET A 635 6.69 12.61 9.42
CA MET A 635 7.52 12.78 10.61
C MET A 635 8.62 11.71 10.71
N SER A 636 8.52 10.58 9.98
CA SER A 636 9.55 9.54 10.01
C SER A 636 10.88 10.03 9.44
N LYS A 637 11.95 9.88 10.23
CA LYS A 637 13.33 10.06 9.76
C LYS A 637 13.80 8.91 8.86
N PHE A 638 13.08 7.78 8.88
CA PHE A 638 13.46 6.56 8.18
C PHE A 638 12.45 6.25 7.07
N LYS A 639 12.88 6.41 5.82
CA LYS A 639 12.11 6.16 4.60
C LYS A 639 12.87 5.15 3.75
N TRP A 640 12.35 3.94 3.62
CA TRP A 640 13.04 2.85 2.92
C TRP A 640 13.21 3.15 1.43
N GLU A 641 12.34 3.96 0.84
CA GLU A 641 12.47 4.40 -0.55
C GLU A 641 13.65 5.33 -0.81
N ASP A 642 14.11 6.06 0.21
CA ASP A 642 15.32 6.87 0.17
C ASP A 642 16.58 5.98 0.26
N TRP A 643 16.52 4.93 1.08
CA TRP A 643 17.63 3.99 1.29
C TRP A 643 17.93 3.14 0.06
N TYR A 644 16.90 2.59 -0.59
CA TYR A 644 17.03 1.70 -1.75
C TYR A 644 17.25 2.45 -3.08
N THR A 645 18.23 3.36 -3.06
CA THR A 645 18.74 4.12 -4.22
C THR A 645 20.21 3.77 -4.46
N GLU A 646 20.69 3.86 -5.71
CA GLU A 646 22.09 3.55 -6.07
C GLU A 646 23.10 4.44 -5.33
N GLU A 647 22.66 5.63 -4.89
CA GLU A 647 23.46 6.63 -4.19
C GLU A 647 23.62 6.35 -2.69
N ARG A 648 22.62 5.70 -2.04
CA ARG A 648 22.61 5.47 -0.59
C ARG A 648 22.83 4.02 -0.17
N TYR A 649 22.45 3.03 -0.97
CA TYR A 649 22.46 1.62 -0.54
C TYR A 649 23.87 1.03 -0.40
N GLU A 650 24.25 0.62 0.83
CA GLU A 650 25.58 0.07 1.13
C GLU A 650 25.76 -1.40 0.68
N LYS A 651 26.23 -1.56 -0.57
CA LYS A 651 26.59 -2.86 -1.18
C LYS A 651 27.62 -3.66 -0.36
N VAL A 652 28.44 -3.00 0.45
CA VAL A 652 29.29 -3.54 1.52
C VAL A 652 29.33 -2.49 2.63
N VAL A 653 29.04 -2.88 3.87
CA VAL A 653 29.05 -1.92 5.02
C VAL A 653 30.48 -1.73 5.52
N GLY A 654 30.90 -0.48 5.62
CA GLY A 654 32.26 -0.12 6.08
C GLY A 654 32.43 -0.15 7.60
N ASP A 655 31.40 0.28 8.34
CA ASP A 655 31.34 0.31 9.80
C ASP A 655 30.16 -0.54 10.31
N PRO A 656 30.38 -1.85 10.56
CA PRO A 656 29.34 -2.74 11.07
C PRO A 656 29.23 -2.66 12.60
N THR A 657 29.16 -1.45 13.18
CA THR A 657 28.90 -1.27 14.62
C THR A 657 27.52 -0.68 14.90
N THR A 658 26.97 -0.95 16.09
CA THR A 658 25.70 -0.36 16.54
C THR A 658 25.76 1.15 16.79
N GLY A 659 26.97 1.73 16.78
CA GLY A 659 27.19 3.18 16.81
C GLY A 659 27.05 3.86 15.43
N ASN A 660 26.93 3.09 14.34
CA ASN A 660 26.71 3.62 13.01
C ASN A 660 25.31 4.28 12.93
N PRO A 661 25.19 5.56 12.51
CA PRO A 661 23.89 6.24 12.37
C PRO A 661 22.91 5.56 11.40
N LEU A 662 23.41 4.70 10.50
CA LEU A 662 22.61 3.90 9.58
C LEU A 662 22.13 2.57 10.19
N PHE A 663 22.50 2.23 11.43
CA PHE A 663 22.13 0.97 12.08
C PHE A 663 20.65 0.58 11.92
N PRO A 664 19.66 1.48 12.03
CA PRO A 664 18.25 1.11 11.79
C PRO A 664 17.97 0.56 10.38
N TYR A 665 18.67 0.99 9.34
CA TYR A 665 18.58 0.44 7.97
C TYR A 665 19.46 -0.79 7.74
N LEU A 666 20.44 -1.03 8.61
CA LEU A 666 21.36 -2.17 8.54
C LEU A 666 20.94 -3.33 9.46
N HIS A 667 19.99 -3.09 10.37
CA HIS A 667 19.54 -4.09 11.33
C HIS A 667 18.73 -5.21 10.65
N GLY A 668 19.12 -6.47 10.86
CA GLY A 668 18.61 -7.62 10.10
C GLY A 668 17.08 -7.69 10.03
N VAL A 669 16.43 -7.63 11.20
CA VAL A 669 14.96 -7.67 11.32
C VAL A 669 14.30 -6.44 10.68
N ASN A 670 14.94 -5.27 10.81
CA ASN A 670 14.40 -4.03 10.24
C ASN A 670 14.41 -4.10 8.72
N VAL A 671 15.45 -4.67 8.12
CA VAL A 671 15.51 -4.92 6.68
C VAL A 671 14.45 -5.93 6.27
N GLY A 672 14.31 -7.05 7.00
CA GLY A 672 13.29 -8.07 6.74
C GLY A 672 11.87 -7.49 6.72
N GLN A 673 11.52 -6.64 7.69
CA GLN A 673 10.26 -5.87 7.71
C GLN A 673 10.24 -4.80 6.60
N GLY A 674 11.32 -4.06 6.43
CA GLY A 674 11.49 -2.95 5.48
C GLY A 674 11.30 -3.31 4.02
N LEU A 675 11.52 -4.58 3.63
CA LEU A 675 11.28 -5.07 2.26
C LEU A 675 9.88 -4.73 1.75
N LYS A 676 8.82 -4.82 2.58
CA LYS A 676 7.45 -4.48 2.16
C LYS A 676 7.13 -2.99 2.21
N SER A 677 7.96 -2.16 2.85
CA SER A 677 7.65 -0.77 3.20
C SER A 677 7.19 0.05 1.98
N ALA A 678 7.96 0.06 0.89
CA ALA A 678 7.63 0.86 -0.29
C ALA A 678 6.28 0.45 -0.93
N ALA A 679 5.91 -0.83 -0.88
CA ALA A 679 4.59 -1.29 -1.35
C ALA A 679 3.45 -0.85 -0.41
N VAL A 680 3.65 -0.88 0.91
CA VAL A 680 2.67 -0.34 1.89
C VAL A 680 2.44 1.14 1.67
N ILE A 681 3.52 1.93 1.52
CA ILE A 681 3.45 3.38 1.29
C ILE A 681 2.81 3.69 -0.09
N ARG A 682 3.03 2.85 -1.13
CA ARG A 682 2.36 3.00 -2.43
C ARG A 682 0.83 2.97 -2.29
N ARG A 683 0.28 2.12 -1.41
CA ARG A 683 -1.18 1.96 -1.31
C ARG A 683 -1.90 3.25 -0.93
N PHE A 684 -1.32 4.12 -0.10
CA PHE A 684 -1.96 5.39 0.27
C PHE A 684 -1.37 6.61 -0.44
N THR A 685 -0.09 6.59 -0.84
CA THR A 685 0.52 7.72 -1.59
C THR A 685 0.36 7.66 -3.11
N HIS A 686 -0.10 6.52 -3.65
CA HIS A 686 -0.36 6.27 -5.08
C HIS A 686 0.87 6.50 -6.00
N ARG A 687 2.08 6.47 -5.43
CA ARG A 687 3.35 6.68 -6.15
C ARG A 687 3.81 5.40 -6.85
N GLU A 688 3.52 5.28 -8.15
CA GLU A 688 3.88 4.09 -8.94
C GLU A 688 5.38 3.77 -8.98
N SER A 689 6.26 4.77 -8.85
CA SER A 689 7.71 4.56 -8.75
C SER A 689 8.13 3.64 -7.61
N LEU A 690 7.32 3.53 -6.55
CA LEU A 690 7.59 2.65 -5.41
C LEU A 690 7.50 1.16 -5.75
N THR A 691 6.84 0.76 -6.84
CA THR A 691 6.90 -0.63 -7.35
C THR A 691 8.33 -1.03 -7.72
N LYS A 692 9.04 -0.14 -8.44
CA LYS A 692 10.43 -0.33 -8.83
C LYS A 692 11.36 -0.27 -7.63
N THR A 693 11.13 0.64 -6.69
CA THR A 693 11.86 0.71 -5.42
C THR A 693 11.72 -0.58 -4.60
N THR A 694 10.51 -1.15 -4.53
CA THR A 694 10.26 -2.43 -3.87
C THR A 694 11.05 -3.57 -4.52
N SER A 695 11.08 -3.63 -5.85
CA SER A 695 11.87 -4.63 -6.58
C SER A 695 13.37 -4.47 -6.32
N ASN A 696 13.88 -3.23 -6.35
CA ASN A 696 15.27 -2.92 -6.00
C ASN A 696 15.60 -3.35 -4.56
N ALA A 697 14.69 -3.10 -3.60
CA ALA A 697 14.87 -3.44 -2.19
C ALA A 697 15.13 -4.94 -2.00
N VAL A 698 14.25 -5.76 -2.56
CA VAL A 698 14.36 -7.23 -2.54
C VAL A 698 15.61 -7.68 -3.28
N ASP A 699 15.79 -7.28 -4.55
CA ASP A 699 16.89 -7.80 -5.36
C ASP A 699 18.27 -7.40 -4.84
N TRP A 700 18.45 -6.17 -4.34
CA TRP A 700 19.73 -5.71 -3.81
C TRP A 700 20.02 -6.30 -2.43
N THR A 701 19.02 -6.44 -1.56
CA THR A 701 19.19 -7.12 -0.27
C THR A 701 19.70 -8.54 -0.48
N PHE A 702 19.04 -9.34 -1.32
CA PHE A 702 19.48 -10.72 -1.56
C PHE A 702 20.79 -10.81 -2.38
N LYS A 703 21.04 -9.90 -3.33
CA LYS A 703 22.28 -9.87 -4.11
C LYS A 703 23.52 -9.51 -3.29
N TYR A 704 23.37 -8.68 -2.26
CA TYR A 704 24.52 -8.12 -1.53
C TYR A 704 24.61 -8.55 -0.06
N LYS A 705 23.56 -9.18 0.49
CA LYS A 705 23.43 -9.62 1.89
C LYS A 705 22.66 -10.95 2.05
N GLY A 706 22.26 -11.63 0.97
CA GLY A 706 21.42 -12.84 1.04
C GLY A 706 22.19 -14.16 1.27
N ALA A 707 21.72 -14.95 2.24
CA ALA A 707 22.16 -16.33 2.44
C ALA A 707 21.54 -17.28 1.39
N PRO A 708 22.16 -18.44 1.07
CA PRO A 708 21.56 -19.46 0.21
C PRO A 708 20.21 -19.97 0.73
N SER A 709 20.00 -19.96 2.04
CA SER A 709 18.77 -20.39 2.70
C SER A 709 17.61 -19.37 2.63
N GLY A 710 17.76 -18.28 1.86
CA GLY A 710 16.71 -17.27 1.66
C GLY A 710 16.58 -16.21 2.75
N THR A 711 17.38 -16.30 3.83
CA THR A 711 17.45 -15.25 4.88
C THR A 711 18.52 -14.19 4.55
N ILE A 712 18.58 -13.14 5.36
CA ILE A 712 19.52 -12.02 5.26
C ILE A 712 20.67 -12.24 6.26
N LEU A 713 21.92 -12.12 5.79
CA LEU A 713 23.13 -12.16 6.62
C LEU A 713 23.30 -10.84 7.37
N ALA A 714 22.96 -10.91 8.66
CA ALA A 714 23.12 -9.85 9.64
C ALA A 714 23.25 -10.50 11.02
N ASP A 715 24.39 -10.34 11.68
CA ASP A 715 24.53 -10.62 13.10
C ASP A 715 24.01 -9.42 13.89
N GLU A 716 22.68 -9.27 13.88
CA GLU A 716 21.91 -8.03 14.16
C GLU A 716 22.28 -6.83 13.26
N ILE A 717 23.45 -6.81 12.61
CA ILE A 717 23.84 -5.77 11.65
C ILE A 717 24.36 -6.39 10.34
N GLN A 718 23.93 -5.84 9.21
CA GLN A 718 24.40 -6.21 7.89
C GLN A 718 25.87 -5.84 7.65
N ARG A 719 26.55 -6.64 6.82
CA ARG A 719 27.92 -6.34 6.36
C ARG A 719 28.17 -6.71 4.90
N ASP A 720 28.32 -8.01 4.62
CA ASP A 720 28.62 -8.54 3.28
C ASP A 720 27.99 -9.94 3.07
N LEU A 721 28.63 -10.82 2.30
CA LEU A 721 28.16 -12.18 1.96
C LEU A 721 29.02 -13.29 2.59
N ALA A 722 29.88 -13.00 3.57
CA ALA A 722 30.79 -14.01 4.10
C ALA A 722 30.04 -15.14 4.84
N PRO A 723 30.31 -16.44 4.56
CA PRO A 723 29.53 -17.56 5.10
C PRO A 723 29.70 -17.83 6.60
N PHE A 724 30.64 -17.16 7.26
CA PHE A 724 30.78 -17.19 8.72
C PHE A 724 29.82 -16.23 9.43
N MET A 725 29.18 -15.30 8.71
CA MET A 725 28.27 -14.30 9.28
C MET A 725 26.98 -14.94 9.82
N GLY A 726 26.47 -14.33 10.89
CA GLY A 726 25.19 -14.69 11.47
C GLY A 726 24.00 -14.28 10.61
N SER A 727 22.87 -14.94 10.83
CA SER A 727 21.53 -14.50 10.47
C SER A 727 20.60 -14.83 11.63
N GLU A 728 19.81 -13.84 12.04
CA GLU A 728 18.89 -13.93 13.18
C GLU A 728 17.59 -14.66 12.82
N LEU A 729 16.99 -15.40 13.76
CA LEU A 729 15.69 -16.07 13.56
C LEU A 729 14.57 -15.08 13.19
N CYS A 730 14.43 -13.96 13.91
CA CYS A 730 13.47 -12.91 13.57
C CYS A 730 13.66 -12.39 12.13
N THR A 731 14.91 -12.31 11.66
CA THR A 731 15.22 -11.85 10.30
C THR A 731 14.64 -12.81 9.26
N ALA A 732 14.70 -14.12 9.48
CA ALA A 732 14.09 -15.10 8.57
C ALA A 732 12.54 -15.02 8.58
N VAL A 733 11.94 -14.85 9.77
CA VAL A 733 10.48 -14.76 9.98
C VAL A 733 9.89 -13.53 9.28
N GLU A 734 10.42 -12.35 9.59
CA GLU A 734 9.91 -11.09 9.04
C GLU A 734 10.20 -10.95 7.53
N THR A 735 11.32 -11.51 7.07
CA THR A 735 11.62 -11.63 5.63
C THR A 735 10.57 -12.47 4.91
N GLY A 736 10.21 -13.63 5.46
CA GLY A 736 9.18 -14.52 4.91
C GLY A 736 7.82 -13.84 4.82
N TYR A 737 7.39 -13.16 5.90
CA TYR A 737 6.13 -12.42 5.92
C TYR A 737 6.13 -11.25 4.92
N SER A 738 7.19 -10.44 4.88
CA SER A 738 7.26 -9.32 3.93
C SER A 738 7.24 -9.76 2.47
N LEU A 739 7.89 -10.87 2.13
CA LEU A 739 7.86 -11.42 0.76
C LEU A 739 6.48 -11.98 0.40
N ALA A 740 5.78 -12.65 1.34
CA ALA A 740 4.41 -13.07 1.14
C ALA A 740 3.46 -11.88 0.92
N TYR A 741 3.56 -10.84 1.77
CA TYR A 741 2.83 -9.59 1.61
C TYR A 741 3.06 -8.95 0.22
N LEU A 742 4.31 -8.91 -0.25
CA LEU A 742 4.65 -8.33 -1.54
C LEU A 742 4.03 -9.08 -2.72
N TYR A 743 3.80 -10.39 -2.60
CA TYR A 743 3.03 -11.14 -3.59
C TYR A 743 1.57 -10.67 -3.65
N HIS A 744 0.89 -10.52 -2.51
CA HIS A 744 -0.49 -9.99 -2.46
C HIS A 744 -0.58 -8.56 -2.99
N ALA A 745 0.39 -7.70 -2.64
CA ALA A 745 0.38 -6.29 -3.01
C ALA A 745 0.73 -6.02 -4.48
N LEU A 746 1.63 -6.80 -5.09
CA LEU A 746 2.22 -6.50 -6.42
C LEU A 746 2.18 -7.67 -7.42
N GLY A 747 1.74 -8.87 -7.03
CA GLY A 747 1.51 -10.02 -7.91
C GLY A 747 2.74 -10.73 -8.48
N SER A 748 3.96 -10.25 -8.25
CA SER A 748 5.18 -10.83 -8.85
C SER A 748 5.55 -12.20 -8.27
N ASN A 749 5.64 -13.20 -9.15
CA ASN A 749 6.06 -14.58 -8.82
C ASN A 749 7.38 -14.65 -8.03
N SER A 750 8.30 -13.71 -8.27
CA SER A 750 9.61 -13.67 -7.62
C SER A 750 9.54 -13.48 -6.10
N PHE A 751 8.49 -12.84 -5.58
CA PHE A 751 8.32 -12.67 -4.14
C PHE A 751 7.87 -13.98 -3.48
N ALA A 752 6.94 -14.72 -4.11
CA ALA A 752 6.48 -16.02 -3.64
C ALA A 752 7.61 -17.08 -3.66
N ASP A 753 8.44 -17.12 -4.71
CA ASP A 753 9.61 -18.02 -4.76
C ASP A 753 10.59 -17.75 -3.61
N ARG A 754 10.83 -16.48 -3.28
CA ARG A 754 11.73 -16.10 -2.16
C ARG A 754 11.09 -16.37 -0.79
N ALA A 755 9.77 -16.20 -0.65
CA ALA A 755 9.04 -16.52 0.58
C ALA A 755 9.10 -18.02 0.90
N GLU A 756 8.88 -18.88 -0.10
CA GLU A 756 9.09 -20.33 0.03
C GLU A 756 10.54 -20.67 0.36
N LEU A 757 11.52 -20.03 -0.30
CA LEU A 757 12.94 -20.29 -0.05
C LEU A 757 13.33 -20.07 1.42
N VAL A 758 12.88 -19.00 2.08
CA VAL A 758 13.22 -18.74 3.48
C VAL A 758 12.49 -19.67 4.45
N ILE A 759 11.21 -20.00 4.18
CA ILE A 759 10.38 -20.85 5.04
C ILE A 759 10.72 -22.34 4.94
N PHE A 760 11.17 -22.83 3.78
CA PHE A 760 11.58 -24.22 3.62
C PHE A 760 13.03 -24.51 4.03
N ASN A 761 13.83 -23.47 4.32
CA ASN A 761 15.25 -23.64 4.64
C ASN A 761 15.67 -22.90 5.92
N ALA A 762 15.67 -21.58 5.95
CA ALA A 762 16.20 -20.82 7.09
C ALA A 762 15.40 -21.08 8.37
N LEU A 763 14.08 -20.92 8.34
CA LEU A 763 13.20 -21.10 9.50
C LEU A 763 13.36 -22.48 10.19
N PRO A 764 13.15 -23.63 9.51
CA PRO A 764 13.23 -24.95 10.15
C PRO A 764 14.64 -25.33 10.64
N THR A 765 15.70 -24.77 10.06
CA THR A 765 17.08 -25.04 10.50
C THR A 765 17.33 -24.51 11.92
N MET A 766 16.72 -23.38 12.25
CA MET A 766 16.95 -22.65 13.50
C MET A 766 16.06 -23.13 14.65
N LEU A 767 15.12 -24.05 14.40
CA LEU A 767 14.23 -24.63 15.40
C LEU A 767 14.68 -26.06 15.73
N SER A 768 14.63 -26.44 17.00
CA SER A 768 14.66 -27.86 17.39
C SER A 768 13.48 -28.62 16.78
N HIS A 769 13.58 -29.94 16.70
CA HIS A 769 12.54 -30.77 16.08
C HIS A 769 11.18 -30.63 16.78
N ASP A 770 11.17 -30.68 18.11
CA ASP A 770 9.99 -30.49 18.96
C ASP A 770 9.63 -29.00 19.21
N MET A 771 10.41 -28.06 18.66
CA MET A 771 10.28 -26.62 18.86
C MET A 771 10.28 -26.17 20.34
N TRP A 772 10.90 -26.94 21.25
CA TRP A 772 11.14 -26.55 22.64
C TRP A 772 12.41 -25.70 22.84
N ALA A 773 13.21 -25.54 21.79
CA ALA A 773 14.43 -24.75 21.75
C ALA A 773 14.69 -24.15 20.34
N HIS A 774 15.35 -23.00 20.26
CA HIS A 774 15.70 -22.35 18.98
C HIS A 774 17.11 -21.75 19.01
N GLN A 775 17.72 -21.54 17.84
CA GLN A 775 18.93 -20.71 17.68
C GLN A 775 18.53 -19.25 17.55
N TYR A 776 19.31 -18.35 18.14
CA TYR A 776 19.21 -16.93 17.80
C TYR A 776 19.94 -16.63 16.49
N MET A 777 21.19 -17.11 16.35
CA MET A 777 22.03 -16.96 15.14
C MET A 777 22.27 -18.29 14.45
N THR A 778 22.03 -18.34 13.14
CA THR A 778 22.53 -19.38 12.25
C THR A 778 23.56 -18.84 11.25
N ARG A 779 24.26 -19.70 10.52
CA ARG A 779 25.29 -19.37 9.52
C ARG A 779 25.11 -20.25 8.29
N PRO A 780 25.42 -19.84 7.05
CA PRO A 780 25.42 -20.73 5.89
C PRO A 780 26.28 -21.99 6.08
N ASN A 781 27.44 -21.86 6.74
CA ASN A 781 28.26 -22.98 7.17
C ASN A 781 28.37 -22.98 8.71
N GLY A 782 27.62 -23.88 9.36
CA GLY A 782 27.58 -24.07 10.80
C GLY A 782 27.74 -25.55 11.17
N PRO A 783 28.94 -26.13 11.07
CA PRO A 783 29.17 -27.56 11.31
C PRO A 783 29.03 -28.00 12.78
N TRP A 784 28.77 -27.07 13.71
CA TRP A 784 28.43 -27.35 15.10
C TRP A 784 27.68 -26.15 15.73
N ALA A 785 26.92 -26.43 16.78
CA ALA A 785 26.22 -25.48 17.64
C ALA A 785 26.69 -25.68 19.08
N LEU A 786 27.70 -24.93 19.50
CA LEU A 786 28.40 -25.10 20.79
C LEU A 786 28.46 -23.77 21.55
N ASN A 787 28.78 -23.80 22.84
CA ASN A 787 29.16 -22.60 23.57
C ASN A 787 30.49 -22.06 23.01
N GLN A 788 30.47 -20.84 22.47
CA GLN A 788 31.62 -20.15 21.88
C GLN A 788 31.96 -18.85 22.64
N ASN A 789 31.66 -18.77 23.94
CA ASN A 789 32.06 -17.65 24.80
C ASN A 789 33.59 -17.53 24.85
N ARG A 790 34.14 -16.57 24.09
CA ARG A 790 35.57 -16.35 23.90
C ARG A 790 35.88 -14.86 23.74
N LYS A 791 37.16 -14.50 23.67
CA LYS A 791 37.63 -13.15 23.29
C LYS A 791 38.69 -13.25 22.18
N PRO A 792 38.55 -12.53 21.06
CA PRO A 792 37.43 -11.66 20.67
C PRO A 792 36.14 -12.46 20.36
N SER A 793 34.98 -11.81 20.44
CA SER A 793 33.69 -12.45 20.12
C SER A 793 33.68 -13.03 18.69
N LEU A 794 32.77 -13.96 18.44
CA LEU A 794 32.47 -14.41 17.07
C LEU A 794 31.66 -13.36 16.32
N PHE A 795 30.52 -12.97 16.91
CA PHE A 795 29.60 -12.01 16.34
C PHE A 795 29.89 -10.61 16.87
N THR A 796 29.48 -9.62 16.08
CA THR A 796 29.71 -8.19 16.31
C THR A 796 28.81 -7.64 17.42
N THR A 797 27.60 -8.20 17.54
CA THR A 797 26.55 -7.82 18.50
C THR A 797 26.15 -8.97 19.42
N ALA A 798 26.12 -10.20 18.89
CA ALA A 798 25.59 -11.37 19.58
C ALA A 798 26.62 -12.06 20.48
N ASN A 799 26.11 -12.73 21.52
CA ASN A 799 26.91 -13.44 22.51
C ASN A 799 27.53 -14.76 21.95
N GLY A 800 28.35 -15.45 22.75
CA GLY A 800 29.02 -16.70 22.33
C GLY A 800 28.14 -17.96 22.34
N VAL A 801 26.96 -17.94 22.96
CA VAL A 801 25.96 -19.01 22.99
C VAL A 801 24.80 -18.81 22.01
N ALA A 802 24.79 -17.72 21.22
CA ALA A 802 23.72 -17.39 20.28
C ALA A 802 23.46 -18.47 19.18
N THR A 803 24.39 -19.40 18.94
CA THR A 803 24.20 -20.55 18.03
C THR A 803 23.69 -21.82 18.70
N VAL A 804 23.59 -21.84 20.04
CA VAL A 804 23.02 -22.94 20.82
C VAL A 804 21.50 -22.93 20.66
N PHE A 805 20.87 -24.11 20.66
CA PHE A 805 19.41 -24.19 20.65
C PHE A 805 18.91 -24.10 22.09
N GLY A 806 18.18 -23.04 22.47
CA GLY A 806 17.66 -22.86 23.83
C GLY A 806 16.37 -22.06 23.92
N LEU A 807 15.98 -21.66 25.13
CA LEU A 807 14.87 -20.73 25.39
C LEU A 807 15.30 -19.27 25.26
N GLU A 808 16.48 -18.93 25.78
CA GLU A 808 17.07 -17.59 25.77
C GLU A 808 18.55 -17.61 25.33
N PRO A 809 18.90 -18.21 24.17
CA PRO A 809 20.30 -18.28 23.69
C PRO A 809 20.95 -16.90 23.47
N GLN A 810 20.13 -15.86 23.35
CA GLN A 810 20.45 -14.43 23.27
C GLN A 810 19.12 -13.70 23.61
N TYR A 811 18.91 -12.47 23.17
CA TYR A 811 17.72 -11.69 23.51
C TYR A 811 16.39 -12.45 23.27
N PRO A 812 15.38 -12.29 24.15
CA PRO A 812 14.07 -12.92 24.04
C PRO A 812 13.24 -12.64 22.79
N CYS A 813 13.64 -11.70 21.93
CA CYS A 813 12.88 -11.32 20.74
C CYS A 813 12.63 -12.52 19.82
N CYS A 814 13.63 -13.39 19.61
CA CYS A 814 13.48 -14.58 18.77
C CYS A 814 12.44 -15.55 19.35
N THR A 815 12.44 -15.77 20.67
CA THR A 815 11.49 -16.63 21.39
C THR A 815 10.05 -16.22 21.08
N VAL A 816 9.71 -14.94 21.23
CA VAL A 816 8.34 -14.43 21.02
C VAL A 816 8.00 -14.13 19.55
N ASN A 817 8.99 -13.98 18.67
CA ASN A 817 8.79 -13.61 17.26
C ASN A 817 8.61 -14.83 16.34
N PHE A 818 9.37 -15.92 16.55
CA PHE A 818 9.29 -17.12 15.72
C PHE A 818 7.90 -17.79 15.62
N PRO A 819 6.98 -17.70 16.61
CA PRO A 819 5.61 -18.19 16.48
C PRO A 819 4.85 -17.65 15.26
N GLN A 820 5.28 -16.54 14.68
CA GLN A 820 4.68 -15.97 13.47
C GLN A 820 4.99 -16.77 12.19
N GLY A 821 6.11 -17.50 12.12
CA GLY A 821 6.70 -17.99 10.87
C GLY A 821 5.77 -18.87 10.01
N TYR A 822 5.49 -20.10 10.47
CA TYR A 822 4.58 -21.00 9.75
C TYR A 822 3.13 -20.52 9.68
N PRO A 823 2.52 -19.93 10.73
CA PRO A 823 1.16 -19.41 10.65
C PRO A 823 1.01 -18.31 9.60
N LYS A 824 1.93 -17.33 9.54
CA LYS A 824 1.87 -16.26 8.54
C LYS A 824 2.15 -16.77 7.12
N PHE A 825 3.04 -17.75 6.96
CA PHE A 825 3.20 -18.44 5.67
C PHE A 825 1.90 -19.12 5.21
N LEU A 826 1.20 -19.84 6.10
CA LEU A 826 -0.05 -20.52 5.76
C LEU A 826 -1.17 -19.54 5.42
N VAL A 827 -1.41 -18.49 6.21
CA VAL A 827 -2.55 -17.57 5.93
C VAL A 827 -2.33 -16.73 4.66
N ASN A 828 -1.08 -16.54 4.23
CA ASN A 828 -0.74 -15.91 2.94
C ASN A 828 -0.52 -16.94 1.80
N SER A 829 -0.83 -18.23 2.02
CA SER A 829 -0.64 -19.26 0.98
C SER A 829 -1.72 -19.23 -0.10
N TRP A 830 -2.92 -18.72 0.22
CA TRP A 830 -4.02 -18.54 -0.72
C TRP A 830 -4.49 -17.09 -0.79
N SER A 831 -5.01 -16.71 -1.96
CA SER A 831 -5.51 -15.35 -2.24
C SER A 831 -6.81 -15.42 -3.03
N ARG A 832 -7.57 -14.32 -3.05
CA ARG A 832 -8.63 -14.11 -4.04
C ARG A 832 -8.05 -13.65 -5.38
N ALA A 833 -8.79 -13.95 -6.44
CA ALA A 833 -8.70 -13.32 -7.75
C ALA A 833 -10.11 -12.94 -8.22
N ASP A 834 -10.23 -12.10 -9.26
CA ASP A 834 -11.50 -11.55 -9.77
C ASP A 834 -12.63 -12.59 -9.91
N LYS A 835 -12.28 -13.81 -10.36
CA LYS A 835 -13.23 -14.90 -10.64
C LYS A 835 -12.92 -16.19 -9.88
N GLY A 836 -12.17 -16.12 -8.77
CA GLY A 836 -11.89 -17.29 -7.94
C GLY A 836 -10.71 -17.16 -7.00
N LEU A 837 -9.83 -18.16 -6.98
CA LEU A 837 -8.79 -18.34 -5.95
C LEU A 837 -7.41 -18.60 -6.54
N VAL A 838 -6.38 -18.12 -5.86
CA VAL A 838 -4.96 -18.35 -6.15
C VAL A 838 -4.35 -19.22 -5.05
N HIS A 839 -3.64 -20.30 -5.41
CA HIS A 839 -2.68 -20.95 -4.52
C HIS A 839 -1.29 -20.38 -4.82
N ALA A 840 -0.86 -19.44 -3.97
CA ALA A 840 0.34 -18.63 -4.13
C ALA A 840 1.57 -19.32 -3.53
N LEU A 841 1.54 -19.65 -2.23
CA LEU A 841 2.65 -20.31 -1.55
C LEU A 841 2.36 -21.80 -1.45
N LEU A 842 2.98 -22.58 -2.33
CA LEU A 842 2.59 -23.96 -2.60
C LEU A 842 2.85 -24.83 -1.37
N SER A 843 1.78 -25.33 -0.76
CA SER A 843 1.84 -26.06 0.50
C SER A 843 0.68 -27.04 0.66
N PRO A 844 0.79 -28.05 1.55
CA PRO A 844 -0.36 -28.86 1.93
C PRO A 844 -1.29 -28.04 2.84
N SER A 845 -2.49 -27.75 2.33
CA SER A 845 -3.46 -26.85 2.96
C SER A 845 -4.88 -27.13 2.48
N THR A 846 -5.88 -26.73 3.27
CA THR A 846 -7.30 -26.70 2.87
C THR A 846 -7.80 -25.27 3.00
N VAL A 847 -8.35 -24.71 1.92
CA VAL A 847 -9.12 -23.45 1.94
C VAL A 847 -10.62 -23.76 1.90
N ASP A 848 -11.38 -23.12 2.77
CA ASP A 848 -12.85 -23.18 2.82
C ASP A 848 -13.35 -21.74 2.96
N THR A 849 -13.95 -21.21 1.89
CA THR A 849 -14.33 -19.80 1.83
C THR A 849 -15.57 -19.57 0.97
N THR A 850 -16.15 -18.39 1.07
CA THR A 850 -17.29 -17.96 0.26
C THR A 850 -16.89 -16.74 -0.56
N ILE A 851 -17.06 -16.83 -1.88
CA ILE A 851 -16.70 -15.76 -2.80
C ILE A 851 -18.01 -15.16 -3.34
N PRO A 852 -18.17 -13.82 -3.35
CA PRO A 852 -19.29 -13.16 -4.00
C PRO A 852 -19.53 -13.70 -5.42
N GLU A 853 -20.80 -13.78 -5.83
CA GLU A 853 -21.28 -14.31 -7.12
C GLU A 853 -21.03 -15.81 -7.39
N ILE A 854 -20.03 -16.43 -6.76
CA ILE A 854 -19.66 -17.84 -6.95
C ILE A 854 -20.32 -18.76 -5.91
N GLY A 855 -20.39 -18.32 -4.65
CA GLY A 855 -20.85 -19.14 -3.51
C GLY A 855 -19.68 -19.76 -2.74
N ARG A 856 -19.93 -20.90 -2.06
CA ARG A 856 -18.90 -21.58 -1.28
C ARG A 856 -17.95 -22.37 -2.19
N VAL A 857 -16.67 -22.29 -1.87
CA VAL A 857 -15.58 -23.03 -2.52
C VAL A 857 -14.71 -23.66 -1.44
N VAL A 858 -14.53 -24.99 -1.53
CA VAL A 858 -13.62 -25.76 -0.68
C VAL A 858 -12.57 -26.43 -1.56
N ILE A 859 -11.29 -26.20 -1.27
CA ILE A 859 -10.17 -26.83 -1.98
C ILE A 859 -9.20 -27.41 -0.97
N LYS A 860 -8.99 -28.74 -1.04
CA LYS A 860 -7.95 -29.44 -0.28
C LYS A 860 -6.77 -29.76 -1.17
N CYS A 861 -5.59 -29.22 -0.85
CA CYS A 861 -4.30 -29.55 -1.46
C CYS A 861 -3.59 -30.65 -0.66
N GLU A 862 -3.56 -31.87 -1.20
CA GLU A 862 -2.83 -33.01 -0.67
C GLU A 862 -1.46 -33.11 -1.37
N THR A 863 -0.38 -32.86 -0.63
CA THR A 863 0.99 -32.87 -1.19
C THR A 863 2.06 -33.12 -0.12
N GLU A 864 3.21 -33.65 -0.56
CA GLU A 864 4.48 -33.62 0.20
C GLU A 864 5.44 -32.53 -0.32
N TYR A 865 5.02 -31.66 -1.25
CA TYR A 865 5.79 -30.51 -1.71
C TYR A 865 6.25 -29.68 -0.51
N PRO A 866 7.55 -29.30 -0.42
CA PRO A 866 8.54 -29.31 -1.49
C PRO A 866 9.37 -30.61 -1.62
N PHE A 867 9.07 -31.66 -0.84
CA PHE A 867 9.71 -32.98 -0.94
C PHE A 867 9.11 -33.89 -2.01
N SER A 868 8.12 -33.43 -2.77
CA SER A 868 7.52 -34.16 -3.89
C SER A 868 7.23 -33.22 -5.05
N ASP A 869 7.23 -33.76 -6.27
CA ASP A 869 6.82 -33.05 -7.48
C ASP A 869 5.29 -32.89 -7.57
N ARG A 870 4.50 -33.66 -6.79
CA ARG A 870 3.05 -33.81 -6.97
C ARG A 870 2.23 -33.00 -5.96
N LEU A 871 1.28 -32.23 -6.46
CA LEU A 871 0.19 -31.59 -5.72
C LEU A 871 -1.15 -32.11 -6.25
N ARG A 872 -2.01 -32.59 -5.36
CA ARG A 872 -3.36 -33.05 -5.71
C ARG A 872 -4.40 -32.16 -5.03
N TYR A 873 -5.22 -31.48 -5.82
CA TYR A 873 -6.32 -30.68 -5.33
C TYR A 873 -7.63 -31.45 -5.44
N THR A 874 -8.37 -31.56 -4.35
CA THR A 874 -9.78 -31.96 -4.37
C THR A 874 -10.63 -30.72 -4.16
N VAL A 875 -11.48 -30.40 -5.14
CA VAL A 875 -12.29 -29.18 -5.18
C VAL A 875 -13.76 -29.53 -5.04
N SER A 876 -14.50 -28.71 -4.28
CA SER A 876 -15.97 -28.70 -4.22
C SER A 876 -16.46 -27.25 -4.28
N ALA A 877 -17.27 -26.89 -5.28
CA ALA A 877 -17.75 -25.52 -5.48
C ALA A 877 -19.23 -25.45 -5.85
N ASP A 878 -19.93 -24.43 -5.33
CA ASP A 878 -21.35 -24.19 -5.59
C ASP A 878 -21.63 -23.72 -7.03
N SER A 879 -20.65 -23.09 -7.68
CA SER A 879 -20.68 -22.61 -9.07
C SER A 879 -19.36 -22.93 -9.77
N ALA A 880 -19.30 -22.70 -11.08
CA ALA A 880 -18.02 -22.73 -11.80
C ALA A 880 -17.17 -21.51 -11.42
N PHE A 881 -15.85 -21.68 -11.34
CA PHE A 881 -14.91 -20.62 -10.95
C PHE A 881 -13.52 -20.88 -11.50
N ASP A 882 -12.63 -19.88 -11.40
CA ASP A 882 -11.25 -19.98 -11.84
C ASP A 882 -10.28 -20.26 -10.68
N LEU A 883 -9.56 -21.37 -10.77
CA LEU A 883 -8.46 -21.72 -9.87
C LEU A 883 -7.14 -21.36 -10.55
N TYR A 884 -6.35 -20.53 -9.88
CA TYR A 884 -5.02 -20.15 -10.32
C TYR A 884 -3.95 -20.85 -9.48
N LEU A 885 -3.02 -21.54 -10.13
CA LEU A 885 -1.92 -22.26 -9.47
C LEU A 885 -0.59 -21.63 -9.88
N ARG A 886 0.21 -21.19 -8.91
CA ARG A 886 1.52 -20.60 -9.20
C ARG A 886 2.48 -21.63 -9.80
N PHE A 887 3.16 -21.25 -10.89
CA PHE A 887 4.27 -22.01 -11.46
C PHE A 887 5.60 -21.40 -10.98
N PRO A 888 6.40 -22.11 -10.16
CA PRO A 888 7.69 -21.60 -9.68
C PRO A 888 8.67 -21.29 -10.82
N SER A 889 9.47 -20.22 -10.69
CA SER A 889 10.37 -19.76 -11.75
C SER A 889 11.46 -20.78 -12.12
N TRP A 890 11.83 -21.66 -11.18
CA TRP A 890 12.76 -22.77 -11.40
C TRP A 890 12.14 -24.00 -12.07
N GLY A 891 10.82 -24.03 -12.28
CA GLY A 891 10.08 -25.20 -12.76
C GLY A 891 10.35 -25.54 -14.23
N MET A 892 10.52 -26.83 -14.53
CA MET A 892 10.75 -27.29 -15.91
C MET A 892 9.42 -27.48 -16.65
N ARG A 893 9.00 -26.44 -17.38
CA ARG A 893 7.70 -26.37 -18.08
C ARG A 893 7.37 -27.57 -18.98
N THR A 894 8.37 -28.13 -19.65
CA THR A 894 8.20 -29.25 -20.61
C THR A 894 8.12 -30.64 -19.96
N GLN A 895 8.49 -30.76 -18.69
CA GLN A 895 8.42 -32.01 -17.91
C GLN A 895 7.33 -31.96 -16.83
N SER A 896 6.89 -30.76 -16.47
CA SER A 896 5.75 -30.50 -15.58
C SER A 896 4.42 -30.83 -16.28
N ALA A 897 3.41 -31.23 -15.51
CA ALA A 897 2.11 -31.63 -16.04
C ALA A 897 0.97 -31.11 -15.17
N LEU A 898 -0.18 -30.81 -15.78
CA LEU A 898 -1.38 -30.37 -15.10
C LEU A 898 -2.59 -31.05 -15.75
N SER A 899 -3.54 -31.51 -14.94
CA SER A 899 -4.78 -32.10 -15.45
C SER A 899 -5.95 -31.87 -14.50
N LEU A 900 -7.14 -31.76 -15.08
CA LEU A 900 -8.42 -31.56 -14.39
C LEU A 900 -9.34 -32.74 -14.71
N ALA A 901 -9.98 -33.31 -13.69
CA ALA A 901 -11.04 -34.30 -13.83
C ALA A 901 -12.27 -33.85 -13.02
N ALA A 902 -13.37 -33.52 -13.70
CA ALA A 902 -14.66 -33.33 -13.06
C ALA A 902 -15.23 -34.69 -12.60
N ASP A 903 -16.19 -34.67 -11.66
CA ASP A 903 -16.80 -35.90 -11.14
C ASP A 903 -17.40 -36.77 -12.27
N GLY A 904 -17.06 -38.05 -12.27
CA GLY A 904 -17.42 -39.01 -13.33
C GLY A 904 -16.78 -38.79 -14.72
N ALA A 905 -15.92 -37.78 -14.91
CA ALA A 905 -15.29 -37.46 -16.20
C ALA A 905 -13.84 -37.96 -16.30
N SER A 906 -13.37 -38.21 -17.53
CA SER A 906 -11.97 -38.50 -17.81
C SER A 906 -11.09 -37.26 -17.58
N ALA A 907 -9.87 -37.46 -17.09
CA ALA A 907 -8.93 -36.37 -16.86
C ALA A 907 -8.51 -35.67 -18.17
N GLN A 908 -8.73 -34.36 -18.24
CA GLN A 908 -8.25 -33.48 -19.30
C GLN A 908 -6.86 -32.96 -18.95
N VAL A 909 -5.87 -33.20 -19.83
CA VAL A 909 -4.53 -32.60 -19.70
C VAL A 909 -4.60 -31.12 -20.10
N LEU A 910 -4.08 -30.25 -19.25
CA LEU A 910 -4.00 -28.81 -19.44
C LEU A 910 -2.57 -28.40 -19.85
N ARG A 911 -2.45 -27.30 -20.61
CA ARG A 911 -1.13 -26.78 -21.02
C ARG A 911 -0.52 -25.98 -19.88
N ILE A 912 0.77 -26.21 -19.59
CA ILE A 912 1.54 -25.36 -18.69
C ILE A 912 1.92 -24.08 -19.44
N LEU A 913 1.08 -23.04 -19.32
CA LEU A 913 1.29 -21.71 -19.88
C LEU A 913 1.12 -20.68 -18.75
N PRO A 914 2.15 -20.48 -17.92
CA PRO A 914 2.08 -19.49 -16.85
C PRO A 914 2.06 -18.08 -17.44
N ASP A 915 1.27 -17.20 -16.84
CA ASP A 915 1.32 -15.77 -17.15
C ASP A 915 2.74 -15.21 -16.93
N ALA A 916 3.14 -14.29 -17.81
CA ALA A 916 4.51 -13.76 -17.85
C ALA A 916 4.84 -12.84 -16.66
N SER A 917 3.83 -12.23 -16.01
CA SER A 917 4.01 -11.30 -14.90
C SER A 917 3.85 -11.98 -13.53
N SER A 918 2.76 -12.74 -13.37
CA SER A 918 2.32 -13.35 -12.11
C SER A 918 2.77 -14.80 -11.93
N GLY A 919 3.19 -15.47 -13.02
CA GLY A 919 3.56 -16.88 -13.01
C GLY A 919 2.37 -17.84 -12.82
N LEU A 920 1.14 -17.36 -12.91
CA LEU A 920 -0.07 -18.15 -12.63
C LEU A 920 -0.49 -19.03 -13.82
N LEU A 921 -0.84 -20.28 -13.52
CA LEU A 921 -1.55 -21.19 -14.41
C LEU A 921 -3.05 -21.08 -14.14
N HIS A 922 -3.84 -20.88 -15.19
CA HIS A 922 -5.30 -20.82 -15.10
C HIS A 922 -5.94 -22.21 -15.26
N VAL A 923 -6.85 -22.56 -14.36
CA VAL A 923 -7.69 -23.76 -14.39
C VAL A 923 -9.13 -23.35 -14.19
N SER A 924 -9.94 -23.39 -15.24
CA SER A 924 -11.39 -23.18 -15.11
C SER A 924 -12.05 -24.44 -14.55
N VAL A 925 -12.60 -24.35 -13.33
CA VAL A 925 -13.17 -25.48 -12.59
C VAL A 925 -14.70 -25.45 -12.69
N PRO A 926 -15.35 -26.55 -13.12
CA PRO A 926 -16.81 -26.61 -13.19
C PRO A 926 -17.44 -26.72 -11.80
N LYS A 927 -18.72 -26.33 -11.71
CA LYS A 927 -19.59 -26.55 -10.55
C LYS A 927 -19.57 -28.01 -10.08
N GLY A 928 -19.60 -28.21 -8.76
CA GLY A 928 -19.62 -29.53 -8.13
C GLY A 928 -18.22 -29.97 -7.72
N LYS A 929 -17.92 -31.26 -7.87
CA LYS A 929 -16.64 -31.85 -7.47
C LYS A 929 -15.67 -31.97 -8.65
N SER A 930 -14.40 -31.66 -8.39
CA SER A 930 -13.30 -31.84 -9.34
C SER A 930 -12.02 -32.30 -8.63
N THR A 931 -11.14 -33.00 -9.34
CA THR A 931 -9.75 -33.23 -8.94
C THR A 931 -8.82 -32.51 -9.90
N VAL A 932 -7.83 -31.77 -9.40
CA VAL A 932 -6.71 -31.26 -10.20
C VAL A 932 -5.43 -31.97 -9.77
N GLU A 933 -4.73 -32.59 -10.70
CA GLU A 933 -3.41 -33.19 -10.48
C GLU A 933 -2.37 -32.28 -11.13
N TYR A 934 -1.45 -31.75 -10.32
CA TYR A 934 -0.38 -30.85 -10.74
C TYR A 934 0.98 -31.45 -10.38
N ARG A 935 1.89 -31.53 -11.36
CA ARG A 935 3.27 -31.98 -11.19
C ARG A 935 4.25 -30.90 -11.61
N ILE A 936 5.17 -30.55 -10.72
CA ILE A 936 6.22 -29.55 -10.91
C ILE A 936 7.57 -30.23 -10.90
N PHE A 937 8.18 -30.41 -12.08
CA PHE A 937 9.50 -31.01 -12.17
C PHE A 937 10.61 -29.96 -11.97
N SER A 938 11.66 -30.32 -11.21
CA SER A 938 12.88 -29.52 -11.05
C SER A 938 14.11 -30.34 -11.41
N ALA A 939 15.06 -29.72 -12.11
CA ALA A 939 16.44 -30.20 -12.14
C ALA A 939 17.14 -29.92 -10.81
N VAL A 940 18.27 -30.61 -10.58
CA VAL A 940 19.26 -30.18 -9.58
C VAL A 940 19.88 -28.87 -10.05
N ARG A 941 19.82 -27.82 -9.22
CA ARG A 941 20.39 -26.50 -9.51
C ARG A 941 21.67 -26.34 -8.70
N VAL A 942 22.78 -26.02 -9.36
CA VAL A 942 24.05 -25.71 -8.70
C VAL A 942 24.33 -24.22 -8.92
N GLU A 943 24.22 -23.42 -7.87
CA GLU A 943 24.45 -21.98 -7.93
C GLU A 943 25.88 -21.66 -7.52
N GLN A 944 26.59 -20.93 -8.38
CA GLN A 944 27.91 -20.38 -8.06
C GLN A 944 27.75 -19.19 -7.09
N ARG A 945 28.50 -19.19 -5.99
CA ARG A 945 28.48 -18.10 -5.03
C ARG A 945 29.52 -17.04 -5.43
N GLU A 946 29.15 -16.10 -6.29
CA GLU A 946 30.07 -15.19 -7.00
C GLU A 946 31.04 -14.38 -6.11
N ARG A 947 30.68 -14.12 -4.84
CA ARG A 947 31.53 -13.40 -3.87
C ARG A 947 32.18 -14.30 -2.82
N VAL A 948 31.93 -15.60 -2.86
CA VAL A 948 32.50 -16.61 -1.96
C VAL A 948 33.35 -17.53 -2.83
N ASP A 949 34.60 -17.10 -3.02
CA ASP A 949 35.40 -17.41 -4.20
C ASP A 949 35.74 -18.92 -4.33
N GLY A 950 34.94 -19.66 -5.11
CA GLY A 950 35.07 -21.11 -5.32
C GLY A 950 33.99 -21.99 -4.67
N ALA A 951 33.01 -21.40 -3.98
CA ALA A 951 31.90 -22.09 -3.34
C ALA A 951 30.66 -22.25 -4.23
N VAL A 952 29.89 -23.31 -3.99
CA VAL A 952 28.57 -23.55 -4.60
C VAL A 952 27.52 -23.88 -3.56
N SER A 953 26.25 -23.58 -3.88
CA SER A 953 25.08 -24.09 -3.18
C SER A 953 24.24 -24.94 -4.12
N VAL A 954 23.59 -25.99 -3.58
CA VAL A 954 22.89 -27.00 -4.39
C VAL A 954 21.44 -27.08 -3.96
N TYR A 955 20.51 -27.02 -4.92
CA TYR A 955 19.08 -27.03 -4.67
C TYR A 955 18.33 -28.05 -5.53
N VAL A 956 17.16 -28.46 -5.07
CA VAL A 956 16.12 -29.08 -5.91
C VAL A 956 14.82 -28.34 -5.60
N GLY A 957 14.24 -27.70 -6.61
CA GLY A 957 13.19 -26.70 -6.40
C GLY A 957 13.66 -25.53 -5.51
N ASN A 958 12.85 -25.20 -4.51
CA ASN A 958 13.16 -24.27 -3.43
C ASN A 958 13.82 -24.93 -2.19
N VAL A 959 14.21 -26.22 -2.25
CA VAL A 959 14.93 -26.89 -1.16
C VAL A 959 16.43 -26.79 -1.39
N LEU A 960 17.14 -26.11 -0.50
CA LEU A 960 18.61 -26.11 -0.40
C LEU A 960 19.07 -27.44 0.20
N TYR A 961 20.21 -27.96 -0.24
CA TYR A 961 20.82 -29.17 0.28
C TYR A 961 22.14 -28.85 0.97
N SER A 962 22.37 -29.51 2.11
CA SER A 962 23.56 -29.42 2.92
C SER A 962 24.29 -30.76 3.00
N LEU A 963 25.62 -30.74 3.16
CA LEU A 963 26.40 -31.94 3.47
C LEU A 963 25.89 -32.61 4.75
N ASP A 964 25.67 -33.93 4.70
CA ASP A 964 25.34 -34.73 5.88
C ASP A 964 26.58 -34.89 6.78
N VAL A 965 26.75 -33.97 7.73
CA VAL A 965 27.82 -33.99 8.73
C VAL A 965 27.51 -34.88 9.94
N GLY A 966 26.28 -35.42 10.02
CA GLY A 966 25.77 -36.15 11.19
C GLY A 966 25.75 -35.31 12.46
N GLU A 967 24.99 -35.74 13.48
CA GLU A 967 24.88 -35.00 14.73
C GLU A 967 25.01 -35.90 15.96
N ASN A 968 25.49 -35.30 17.04
CA ASN A 968 25.43 -35.82 18.40
C ASN A 968 25.03 -34.66 19.30
N VAL A 969 23.98 -34.86 20.11
CA VAL A 969 23.36 -33.81 20.92
C VAL A 969 23.67 -34.04 22.40
N THR A 970 24.05 -32.97 23.08
CA THR A 970 24.16 -32.93 24.55
C THR A 970 23.38 -31.74 25.07
N SER A 971 22.86 -31.82 26.30
CA SER A 971 22.00 -30.78 26.85
C SER A 971 22.38 -30.38 28.28
N THR A 972 22.12 -29.13 28.65
CA THR A 972 22.19 -28.63 30.03
C THR A 972 20.85 -28.04 30.49
N LEU A 973 20.79 -27.63 31.75
CA LEU A 973 19.77 -26.68 32.19
C LEU A 973 19.84 -25.41 31.31
N PRO A 974 18.70 -24.77 31.03
CA PRO A 974 18.63 -23.57 30.20
C PRO A 974 19.28 -22.39 30.92
N HIS A 975 19.94 -21.49 30.20
CA HIS A 975 20.43 -20.22 30.75
C HIS A 975 19.41 -19.09 30.59
N ARG A 976 19.74 -17.92 31.15
CA ARG A 976 19.03 -16.66 30.95
C ARG A 976 19.87 -15.76 30.04
N TYR A 977 19.25 -14.92 29.20
CA TYR A 977 20.01 -14.14 28.20
C TYR A 977 21.05 -13.17 28.83
N TRP A 978 20.84 -12.76 30.08
CA TRP A 978 21.77 -11.92 30.84
C TRP A 978 22.85 -12.69 31.62
N ASP A 979 22.74 -14.02 31.73
CA ASP A 979 23.75 -14.90 32.33
C ASP A 979 24.10 -16.07 31.40
N THR A 980 24.87 -15.74 30.37
CA THR A 980 25.39 -16.69 29.37
C THR A 980 26.58 -17.52 29.84
N HIS A 981 27.02 -17.34 31.09
CA HIS A 981 28.25 -17.95 31.65
C HIS A 981 27.99 -18.83 32.89
N GLY A 982 26.78 -18.76 33.48
CA GLY A 982 26.35 -19.60 34.60
C GLY A 982 26.09 -21.06 34.24
N GLY A 983 25.80 -21.88 35.26
CA GLY A 983 25.55 -23.32 35.13
C GLY A 983 24.13 -23.70 34.68
N GLY A 984 23.40 -22.78 34.05
CA GLY A 984 21.96 -22.87 33.80
C GLY A 984 21.10 -22.58 35.04
N THR A 985 19.79 -22.34 34.82
CA THR A 985 18.80 -22.06 35.86
C THR A 985 17.87 -23.25 36.10
N THR A 986 17.40 -23.40 37.34
CA THR A 986 16.38 -24.38 37.74
C THR A 986 14.95 -23.80 37.71
N GLU A 987 14.81 -22.53 37.35
CA GLU A 987 13.53 -21.80 37.30
C GLU A 987 12.49 -22.47 36.41
N PHE A 988 12.92 -23.11 35.31
CA PHE A 988 12.04 -23.80 34.36
C PHE A 988 11.95 -25.32 34.61
N SER A 989 12.36 -25.81 35.78
CA SER A 989 12.47 -27.26 36.07
C SER A 989 11.14 -28.02 36.06
N GLU A 990 9.99 -27.33 36.12
CA GLU A 990 8.66 -27.93 35.90
C GLU A 990 8.41 -28.31 34.42
N TYR A 991 9.19 -27.77 33.49
CA TYR A 991 9.08 -27.99 32.05
C TYR A 991 10.35 -28.67 31.53
N GLU A 992 10.41 -30.01 31.60
CA GLU A 992 11.60 -30.80 31.20
C GLU A 992 12.01 -30.63 29.73
N HIS A 993 11.10 -30.10 28.90
CA HIS A 993 11.31 -29.58 27.54
C HIS A 993 12.45 -28.55 27.46
N VAL A 994 12.48 -27.62 28.41
CA VAL A 994 13.25 -26.38 28.36
C VAL A 994 14.72 -26.67 28.71
N LYS A 995 15.56 -26.79 27.69
CA LYS A 995 16.99 -27.11 27.79
C LYS A 995 17.81 -26.33 26.78
N ASP A 996 19.07 -26.10 27.10
CA ASP A 996 20.06 -25.70 26.09
C ASP A 996 20.64 -26.96 25.45
N ASN A 997 20.56 -27.05 24.13
CA ASN A 997 20.99 -28.20 23.33
C ASN A 997 22.18 -27.81 22.45
N TYR A 998 23.28 -28.55 22.63
CA TYR A 998 24.55 -28.39 21.94
C TYR A 998 24.74 -29.53 20.94
N PHE A 999 24.96 -29.18 19.67
CA PHE A 999 25.12 -30.13 18.56
C PHE A 999 26.57 -30.15 18.10
N ASN A 1000 27.14 -31.34 17.99
CA ASN A 1000 28.47 -31.56 17.42
C ASN A 1000 28.40 -32.57 16.27
N PHE A 1001 29.28 -32.43 15.28
CA PHE A 1001 29.30 -33.30 14.09
C PHE A 1001 29.81 -34.70 14.42
N THR A 1002 29.38 -35.70 13.62
CA THR A 1002 29.86 -37.10 13.73
C THR A 1002 30.51 -37.63 12.45
N LYS A 1003 30.44 -36.87 11.35
CA LYS A 1003 31.02 -37.15 10.03
C LYS A 1003 31.85 -35.94 9.56
N PRO A 1004 32.75 -36.10 8.56
CA PRO A 1004 33.57 -34.98 8.08
C PRO A 1004 32.73 -33.84 7.49
N TRP A 1005 32.98 -32.61 7.95
CA TRP A 1005 32.38 -31.38 7.41
C TRP A 1005 33.29 -30.67 6.38
N ASN A 1006 34.60 -30.92 6.44
CA ASN A 1006 35.66 -30.29 5.65
C ASN A 1006 35.79 -30.93 4.27
N VAL A 1007 34.70 -30.94 3.48
CA VAL A 1007 34.60 -31.69 2.22
C VAL A 1007 34.48 -30.75 1.02
N ALA A 1008 35.25 -31.04 -0.04
CA ALA A 1008 35.05 -30.46 -1.37
C ALA A 1008 34.35 -31.45 -2.30
N ILE A 1009 33.41 -30.94 -3.12
CA ILE A 1009 32.52 -31.75 -3.95
C ILE A 1009 32.79 -31.59 -5.46
N ASP A 1010 32.60 -32.66 -6.23
CA ASP A 1010 32.54 -32.61 -7.69
C ASP A 1010 31.08 -32.52 -8.14
N THR A 1011 30.67 -31.31 -8.49
CA THR A 1011 29.29 -31.00 -8.87
C THR A 1011 28.80 -31.77 -10.10
N SER A 1012 29.71 -32.25 -10.96
CA SER A 1012 29.35 -33.06 -12.13
C SER A 1012 28.93 -34.49 -11.79
N THR A 1013 29.05 -34.88 -10.51
CA THR A 1013 28.71 -36.21 -10.00
C THR A 1013 27.47 -36.22 -9.09
N ILE A 1014 26.80 -35.08 -8.90
CA ILE A 1014 25.60 -34.98 -8.08
C ILE A 1014 24.48 -35.82 -8.70
N GLN A 1015 23.87 -36.67 -7.88
CA GLN A 1015 22.71 -37.48 -8.26
C GLN A 1015 21.62 -37.31 -7.20
N TYR A 1016 20.43 -36.92 -7.66
CA TYR A 1016 19.23 -36.86 -6.82
C TYR A 1016 18.70 -38.26 -6.55
N ARG A 1017 18.42 -38.55 -5.28
CA ARG A 1017 17.84 -39.81 -4.81
C ARG A 1017 16.49 -39.48 -4.16
N PRO A 1018 15.36 -39.73 -4.85
CA PRO A 1018 14.05 -39.57 -4.24
C PRO A 1018 13.90 -40.55 -3.07
N GLY A 1019 13.29 -40.07 -1.99
CA GLY A 1019 12.98 -40.89 -0.82
C GLY A 1019 11.88 -41.92 -1.10
N ASP A 1020 11.81 -43.01 -0.34
CA ASP A 1020 10.78 -44.04 -0.50
C ASP A 1020 9.39 -43.53 -0.10
N SER A 1021 8.52 -43.35 -1.09
CA SER A 1021 7.15 -42.85 -0.93
C SER A 1021 6.17 -43.90 -0.40
N ASN A 1022 6.58 -45.16 -0.26
CA ASN A 1022 5.73 -46.23 0.29
C ASN A 1022 5.90 -46.43 1.81
N SER A 1023 6.75 -45.63 2.47
CA SER A 1023 7.06 -45.75 3.90
C SER A 1023 5.88 -45.42 4.83
N GLY A 1024 4.86 -44.70 4.35
CA GLY A 1024 3.65 -44.34 5.11
C GLY A 1024 3.89 -43.34 6.24
N ARG A 1025 5.09 -42.77 6.35
CA ARG A 1025 5.45 -41.75 7.36
C ARG A 1025 5.36 -40.36 6.75
N GLN A 1026 4.86 -39.38 7.52
CA GLN A 1026 4.83 -37.99 7.07
C GLN A 1026 6.25 -37.41 7.00
N ARG A 1027 6.52 -36.64 5.94
CA ARG A 1027 7.81 -36.00 5.66
C ARG A 1027 7.78 -34.52 6.03
N GLY A 1028 8.38 -34.13 7.15
CA GLY A 1028 8.38 -32.75 7.67
C GLY A 1028 9.76 -32.27 8.11
N PHE A 1029 9.84 -31.11 8.76
CA PHE A 1029 11.08 -30.53 9.31
C PHE A 1029 11.22 -30.77 10.84
N SER A 1030 10.09 -30.91 11.54
CA SER A 1030 9.92 -31.14 12.98
C SER A 1030 10.21 -32.57 13.47
N SER A 1031 10.63 -33.49 12.60
CA SER A 1031 10.84 -34.91 12.96
C SER A 1031 12.29 -35.33 12.67
N HIS A 1032 12.89 -36.14 13.54
CA HIS A 1032 14.27 -36.60 13.36
C HIS A 1032 14.47 -37.36 12.04
N ALA A 1033 15.61 -37.17 11.41
CA ALA A 1033 15.92 -37.75 10.09
C ALA A 1033 15.91 -39.29 10.08
N GLU A 1034 16.07 -39.94 11.24
CA GLU A 1034 15.97 -41.41 11.39
C GLU A 1034 14.51 -41.89 11.51
N ASP A 1035 13.61 -41.04 12.02
CA ASP A 1035 12.19 -41.36 12.23
C ASP A 1035 11.34 -41.21 10.97
N GLN A 1036 11.74 -40.38 9.99
CA GLN A 1036 10.93 -40.13 8.79
C GLN A 1036 11.03 -41.21 7.70
N GLY A 1037 11.94 -42.19 7.85
CA GLY A 1037 12.37 -43.02 6.73
C GLY A 1037 13.28 -42.23 5.77
N PRO A 1038 13.71 -42.82 4.64
CA PRO A 1038 14.61 -42.12 3.73
C PRO A 1038 13.89 -40.99 3.01
N LEU A 1039 14.07 -39.76 3.49
CA LEU A 1039 13.77 -38.51 2.78
C LEU A 1039 14.65 -38.37 1.53
N ASN A 1040 14.26 -37.45 0.63
CA ASN A 1040 15.06 -37.12 -0.54
C ASN A 1040 16.48 -36.70 -0.12
N TYR A 1041 17.49 -37.16 -0.85
CA TYR A 1041 18.87 -36.81 -0.60
C TYR A 1041 19.65 -36.72 -1.92
N LEU A 1042 20.81 -36.07 -1.88
CA LEU A 1042 21.76 -36.12 -2.99
C LEU A 1042 22.93 -37.04 -2.61
N THR A 1043 23.50 -37.71 -3.61
CA THR A 1043 24.83 -38.32 -3.51
C THR A 1043 25.80 -37.58 -4.42
N VAL A 1044 27.00 -37.30 -3.94
CA VAL A 1044 28.05 -36.58 -4.69
C VAL A 1044 29.42 -37.18 -4.41
N GLN A 1045 30.30 -37.26 -5.41
CA GLN A 1045 31.70 -37.61 -5.18
C GLN A 1045 32.46 -36.38 -4.67
N GLY A 1046 33.35 -36.58 -3.71
CA GLY A 1046 34.17 -35.53 -3.16
C GLY A 1046 35.40 -36.07 -2.45
N CYS A 1047 36.09 -35.21 -1.72
CA CYS A 1047 37.21 -35.57 -0.86
C CYS A 1047 37.24 -34.63 0.35
N GLU A 1048 37.80 -35.09 1.47
CA GLU A 1048 38.15 -34.17 2.55
C GLU A 1048 39.31 -33.30 2.10
N ILE A 1049 39.33 -32.07 2.61
CA ILE A 1049 40.30 -31.04 2.30
C ILE A 1049 40.87 -30.44 3.59
N ASP A 1050 42.04 -29.81 3.48
CA ASP A 1050 42.52 -28.90 4.52
C ASP A 1050 41.67 -27.63 4.49
N TRP A 1051 40.80 -27.47 5.49
CA TRP A 1051 39.94 -26.31 5.68
C TRP A 1051 40.03 -25.90 7.15
N PRO A 1052 40.90 -24.95 7.51
CA PRO A 1052 41.15 -24.63 8.91
C PRO A 1052 39.97 -23.91 9.56
N VAL A 1053 39.71 -24.29 10.81
CA VAL A 1053 38.83 -23.62 11.77
C VAL A 1053 39.41 -22.24 12.11
N ARG A 1054 38.63 -21.16 11.95
CA ARG A 1054 39.10 -19.79 12.21
C ARG A 1054 38.94 -19.43 13.69
N GLU A 1055 40.03 -19.23 14.43
CA GLU A 1055 39.99 -18.86 15.86
C GLU A 1055 39.17 -19.82 16.76
N GLY A 1056 38.92 -21.06 16.33
CA GLY A 1056 38.05 -22.02 17.04
C GLY A 1056 36.55 -21.94 16.69
N VAL A 1057 36.14 -21.21 15.64
CA VAL A 1057 34.74 -21.18 15.14
C VAL A 1057 34.62 -21.80 13.75
N ALA A 1058 33.36 -21.85 13.27
CA ALA A 1058 32.98 -22.32 11.95
C ALA A 1058 33.92 -21.81 10.84
N PRO A 1059 34.06 -22.58 9.74
CA PRO A 1059 35.10 -22.35 8.76
C PRO A 1059 34.97 -20.99 8.10
N ASP A 1060 36.09 -20.44 7.63
CA ASP A 1060 36.14 -19.13 6.99
C ASP A 1060 35.54 -19.16 5.57
N VAL A 1061 36.08 -18.42 4.61
CA VAL A 1061 35.68 -18.55 3.22
C VAL A 1061 36.02 -19.98 2.71
N PRO A 1062 35.07 -20.71 2.09
CA PRO A 1062 35.36 -21.96 1.40
C PRO A 1062 36.55 -21.82 0.45
N PRO A 1063 37.56 -22.70 0.53
CA PRO A 1063 38.80 -22.52 -0.23
C PRO A 1063 38.59 -22.74 -1.73
N LYS A 1064 39.24 -21.88 -2.53
CA LYS A 1064 39.26 -21.97 -3.99
C LYS A 1064 40.20 -23.07 -4.48
N ASN A 1065 39.70 -23.99 -5.31
CA ASN A 1065 40.47 -25.12 -5.87
C ASN A 1065 41.27 -25.91 -4.81
N PRO A 1066 40.64 -26.39 -3.73
CA PRO A 1066 41.34 -27.04 -2.63
C PRO A 1066 41.96 -28.37 -3.06
N ARG A 1067 42.99 -28.81 -2.33
CA ARG A 1067 43.62 -30.10 -2.54
C ARG A 1067 42.98 -31.15 -1.64
N CYS A 1068 42.58 -32.27 -2.23
CA CYS A 1068 42.14 -33.45 -1.47
C CYS A 1068 43.26 -33.93 -0.54
N VAL A 1069 42.94 -34.12 0.74
CA VAL A 1069 43.80 -34.80 1.72
C VAL A 1069 43.41 -36.27 1.91
N THR A 1070 42.16 -36.65 1.58
CA THR A 1070 41.71 -38.05 1.51
C THR A 1070 41.45 -38.52 0.08
N LYS A 1071 41.23 -39.84 -0.08
CA LYS A 1071 40.80 -40.41 -1.37
C LYS A 1071 39.38 -39.96 -1.70
N THR A 1072 39.05 -39.92 -2.99
CA THR A 1072 37.68 -39.71 -3.46
C THR A 1072 36.72 -40.72 -2.83
N GLN A 1073 35.62 -40.24 -2.28
CA GLN A 1073 34.51 -41.05 -1.77
C GLN A 1073 33.17 -40.36 -2.02
N THR A 1074 32.08 -41.12 -1.83
CA THR A 1074 30.71 -40.63 -2.00
C THR A 1074 30.19 -40.04 -0.70
N TYR A 1075 29.69 -38.81 -0.75
CA TYR A 1075 29.04 -38.10 0.35
C TYR A 1075 27.54 -38.00 0.11
N ARG A 1076 26.79 -37.92 1.20
CA ARG A 1076 25.35 -37.62 1.21
C ARG A 1076 25.14 -36.13 1.44
N MET A 1077 24.13 -35.56 0.79
CA MET A 1077 23.58 -34.26 1.14
C MET A 1077 22.09 -34.40 1.46
N VAL A 1078 21.62 -33.70 2.49
CA VAL A 1078 20.24 -33.71 2.99
C VAL A 1078 19.61 -32.32 2.86
N PRO A 1079 18.27 -32.20 2.83
CA PRO A 1079 17.59 -30.90 2.87
C PRO A 1079 18.07 -30.04 4.05
N TYR A 1080 18.38 -28.77 3.78
CA TYR A 1080 19.01 -27.85 4.72
C TYR A 1080 18.17 -27.65 5.99
N GLY A 1081 16.86 -27.49 5.86
CA GLY A 1081 15.92 -27.36 6.99
C GLY A 1081 15.92 -28.52 8.00
N LEU A 1082 16.50 -29.67 7.63
CA LEU A 1082 16.61 -30.85 8.50
C LEU A 1082 17.98 -30.93 9.22
N ALA A 1083 18.98 -30.21 8.71
CA ALA A 1083 20.34 -30.27 9.20
C ALA A 1083 20.54 -29.16 10.24
N LYS A 1084 20.34 -29.47 11.53
CA LYS A 1084 20.51 -28.51 12.63
C LYS A 1084 21.95 -28.00 12.77
N ILE A 1085 22.89 -28.77 12.21
CA ILE A 1085 24.28 -28.39 11.91
C ILE A 1085 24.61 -28.80 10.47
N HIS A 1086 25.26 -27.90 9.74
CA HIS A 1086 25.17 -27.89 8.27
C HIS A 1086 26.33 -27.18 7.57
N MET A 1087 26.58 -27.58 6.33
CA MET A 1087 27.46 -26.91 5.37
C MET A 1087 26.69 -26.73 4.05
N SER A 1088 26.38 -25.50 3.62
CA SER A 1088 25.60 -25.22 2.40
C SER A 1088 26.32 -24.36 1.35
N GLU A 1089 27.47 -23.78 1.68
CA GLU A 1089 28.38 -23.17 0.71
C GLU A 1089 29.65 -24.03 0.66
N LEU A 1090 29.66 -24.97 -0.30
CA LEU A 1090 30.65 -26.04 -0.38
C LEU A 1090 31.74 -25.71 -1.41
N PRO A 1091 33.03 -25.92 -1.10
CA PRO A 1091 34.10 -25.75 -2.06
C PRO A 1091 34.07 -26.86 -3.13
N THR A 1092 34.56 -26.55 -4.32
CA THR A 1092 34.46 -27.47 -5.49
C THR A 1092 35.80 -28.07 -5.90
N VAL A 1093 35.78 -29.32 -6.36
CA VAL A 1093 36.95 -30.03 -6.92
C VAL A 1093 36.56 -30.72 -8.23
N LYS A 1094 37.51 -30.82 -9.18
CA LYS A 1094 37.34 -31.59 -10.42
C LYS A 1094 38.05 -32.93 -10.29
N LEU A 1095 37.29 -34.01 -10.25
CA LEU A 1095 37.82 -35.36 -10.15
C LEU A 1095 38.08 -35.92 -11.55
N SER A 1096 39.23 -36.57 -11.73
CA SER A 1096 39.57 -37.16 -13.04
C SER A 1096 38.70 -38.39 -13.31
N ARG A 1097 37.78 -38.29 -14.29
CA ARG A 1097 37.00 -39.43 -14.76
C ARG A 1097 37.93 -40.57 -15.17
N ARG A 1098 37.83 -41.72 -14.49
CA ARG A 1098 38.53 -42.93 -14.93
C ARG A 1098 37.98 -43.34 -16.29
N ARG A 1099 38.86 -43.71 -17.22
CA ARG A 1099 38.47 -44.40 -18.47
C ARG A 1099 37.94 -45.80 -18.09
N GLY A 1100 36.64 -45.90 -17.83
CA GLY A 1100 35.99 -47.15 -17.42
C GLY A 1100 34.47 -47.05 -17.37
N ASP A 1101 33.93 -46.00 -16.78
CA ASP A 1101 32.49 -45.89 -16.46
C ASP A 1101 31.64 -45.33 -17.62
N ALA A 1102 32.10 -45.49 -18.86
CA ALA A 1102 31.46 -44.97 -20.07
C ALA A 1102 30.46 -45.98 -20.69
N VAL A 1103 29.57 -46.54 -19.86
CA VAL A 1103 28.37 -47.26 -20.33
C VAL A 1103 27.21 -46.89 -19.39
N LEU A 1104 26.07 -46.49 -19.97
CA LEU A 1104 24.87 -45.96 -19.29
C LEU A 1104 24.96 -44.50 -18.79
N ASN A 1105 24.97 -43.54 -19.72
CA ASN A 1105 24.23 -42.26 -19.60
C ASN A 1105 24.24 -41.52 -20.95
N ASN A 1106 23.25 -41.82 -21.81
CA ASN A 1106 22.92 -41.02 -23.00
C ASN A 1106 21.55 -40.34 -22.76
N ILE A 1107 21.57 -39.15 -22.16
CA ILE A 1107 20.61 -38.07 -22.46
C ILE A 1107 21.47 -36.80 -22.55
N GLU A 1108 21.37 -36.10 -23.68
CA GLU A 1108 22.33 -35.07 -24.07
C GLU A 1108 22.19 -33.78 -23.24
N ALA A 1109 23.33 -33.21 -22.85
CA ALA A 1109 23.40 -31.87 -22.27
C ALA A 1109 23.40 -30.85 -23.42
N GLY A 1110 22.35 -30.04 -23.52
CA GLY A 1110 22.28 -28.93 -24.46
C GLY A 1110 23.06 -27.72 -23.97
N GLU A 1111 24.32 -27.58 -24.39
CA GLU A 1111 25.05 -26.32 -24.29
C GLU A 1111 24.56 -25.34 -25.37
N GLY A 1112 23.64 -24.44 -24.99
CA GLY A 1112 23.14 -23.36 -25.85
C GLY A 1112 23.73 -22.01 -25.48
N VAL A 1113 24.89 -21.66 -26.03
CA VAL A 1113 25.40 -20.28 -26.00
C VAL A 1113 24.61 -19.46 -27.02
N TYR A 1114 23.67 -18.64 -26.56
CA TYR A 1114 22.90 -17.74 -27.41
C TYR A 1114 23.68 -16.45 -27.67
N ASP A 1115 24.27 -16.36 -28.87
CA ASP A 1115 24.77 -15.12 -29.45
C ASP A 1115 23.60 -14.33 -30.09
N PHE A 1116 23.45 -13.06 -29.74
CA PHE A 1116 22.36 -12.22 -30.23
C PHE A 1116 22.73 -11.60 -31.59
N SER A 1117 22.37 -12.29 -32.68
CA SER A 1117 22.33 -11.69 -34.02
C SER A 1117 20.98 -11.93 -34.70
N VAL A 1118 20.30 -10.83 -35.02
CA VAL A 1118 19.02 -10.80 -35.75
C VAL A 1118 19.30 -10.93 -37.25
N PRO A 1119 18.54 -11.77 -37.97
CA PRO A 1119 18.01 -11.31 -39.25
C PRO A 1119 16.59 -11.80 -39.58
N GLY A 1120 15.72 -10.85 -39.97
CA GLY A 1120 14.98 -10.91 -41.24
C GLY A 1120 13.81 -11.89 -41.44
N ASP A 1121 12.63 -11.29 -41.63
CA ASP A 1121 11.58 -11.69 -42.60
C ASP A 1121 11.04 -13.13 -42.60
N LEU A 1122 9.92 -13.37 -41.90
CA LEU A 1122 8.58 -13.54 -42.51
C LEU A 1122 7.45 -13.67 -41.47
#